data_AF-A0AAD4J5B0-F1
#
_entry.id   AF-A0AAD4J5B0-F1
#
_cell.length_a   1.000
_cell.length_b   1.000
_cell.length_c   1.000
_cell.angle_alpha   90.00
_cell.angle_beta   90.00
_cell.angle_gamma   90.00
#
_symmetry.space_group_name_H-M   'P 1'
#
loop_
_entity.id
_entity.type
_entity.pdbx_description
1 polymer ?
#
loop_
_entity_poly.entity_id
_entity_poly.type
_entity_poly.pdbx_seq_one_letter_code
_entity_poly.pdbx_strand_id
1 'polypeptide(L)'
;MNNFILPIASISIFISCFPSISGQQPYIRRATTSCNTTDTSTTALGYTCGNGLSQSCRAYLTFRAQPPFNSIPAVSNLLSISPSRLARLNSLPPNTTLETNRMLLVPIQCSCSGDHYYQANTSFQIEHNDTYFLIANNTFQGLSTCQALKAQNSNRNLTKNLYTGTRITVPLRCACPSKNQTSVGVRYLLTYLITWKESVSSISALFEVDTSSTLAANELSEQDFTIYPFTTLLIPLKNPPSSTRVSSVMPPPRSVNPPPTSGGSTKPWIYIVVGLVVASVIVAAIVFFVNQKPKPKTQPLVTSENSNSLSVETRAVVDRETHDFLESITKVYTIEELKTATQDFSPDFLIKGTVYRGRINGDMAAIKKMSGDVSKEIKILNKINHFNLIRLSGACFSQGYWYFVYEYAANGSLRDWIHRSNGDSRILSWKERLRIALDVATGLNYLHNYASPQLVHTDMNSSNVVLDHDLRAKITNFGLARSAEGQEGNFALTKHVVGTKGFIAPEYLEMGLVSPMVDVYAFGVVMLEIFTGKEASLLYEGVELQLSEILAEENVGKLMDPLLEGNYPPHLAVLVMELIDKCLKNDPSDRPILEWKGDVTLVHQELPPFNMASTACTIQNLTLLLMITFFSAATAIDFNFPAVFNFGDSNSDTGNLVAGMAERLDPPHGQTYFQKPSGRFCDGRLIVDFLMDAMDMPFLNAYLEAIAAPIFRKGCNFAAAGSTTLPATASSVSPFSFGIQVAQFLRFKAKAVDIQAKSRKYDKYLPAQDFFQKALYMFDIGQNDLAGAFYSRTFDQILASIPTILSEFEDGIGKLYNEGARNFWIHNTGPLGCLPQNIVKFGGDASKLDELGCVSTHNQASRLLNLQLHALCKKLQGQYQDANLTYVDIFTIKFNLIANYSRYGFEQPLMACCGYGGPPLNYDGRIPCGQTKVVNNSSVTAKGCNDTTEYINWDGIHYTEAANQYVASQILTGKYSDPPFADKMPFILKLKF
;
A
#
# COMPACT_ATOMS: atom_id res chain seq x y z
N MET A 1 -30.91 -51.02 -51.52
CA MET A 1 -31.44 -52.35 -51.14
C MET A 1 -30.69 -52.82 -49.91
N ASN A 2 -31.28 -53.25 -48.81
CA ASN A 2 -32.67 -53.30 -48.37
C ASN A 2 -32.64 -53.74 -46.90
N ASN A 3 -33.36 -52.98 -46.08
CA ASN A 3 -34.31 -53.46 -45.08
C ASN A 3 -33.77 -54.11 -43.79
N PHE A 4 -33.99 -53.46 -42.62
CA PHE A 4 -35.24 -53.40 -41.86
C PHE A 4 -35.70 -54.77 -41.34
N ILE A 5 -35.75 -54.94 -40.01
CA ILE A 5 -37.00 -55.06 -39.22
C ILE A 5 -36.67 -55.31 -37.71
N LEU A 6 -37.21 -54.42 -36.88
CA LEU A 6 -37.51 -54.49 -35.42
C LEU A 6 -38.42 -55.70 -35.06
N PRO A 7 -39.11 -55.84 -33.89
CA PRO A 7 -39.14 -55.12 -32.61
C PRO A 7 -39.00 -56.10 -31.38
N ILE A 8 -38.94 -55.66 -30.12
CA ILE A 8 -40.08 -55.44 -29.17
C ILE A 8 -39.40 -54.90 -27.89
N ALA A 9 -39.58 -53.62 -27.50
CA ALA A 9 -40.63 -53.06 -26.64
C ALA A 9 -40.64 -53.69 -25.21
N SER A 10 -40.66 -53.00 -24.08
CA SER A 10 -41.44 -51.80 -23.70
C SER A 10 -41.07 -51.35 -22.27
N ILE A 11 -41.50 -50.12 -21.90
CA ILE A 11 -41.88 -49.62 -20.54
C ILE A 11 -40.69 -49.15 -19.66
N SER A 12 -40.59 -47.89 -19.19
CA SER A 12 -41.62 -46.85 -18.99
C SER A 12 -41.09 -45.42 -19.02
N ILE A 13 -41.94 -44.56 -19.57
CA ILE A 13 -41.89 -43.10 -19.66
C ILE A 13 -42.53 -42.50 -18.40
N PHE A 14 -41.86 -41.54 -17.78
CA PHE A 14 -42.51 -40.42 -17.07
C PHE A 14 -41.75 -39.14 -17.45
N ILE A 15 -42.02 -38.63 -18.66
CA ILE A 15 -41.81 -37.22 -18.97
C ILE A 15 -43.15 -36.56 -18.71
N SER A 16 -43.33 -36.05 -17.50
CA SER A 16 -44.39 -35.10 -17.22
C SER A 16 -44.08 -33.82 -17.99
N CYS A 17 -44.91 -33.53 -18.99
CA CYS A 17 -45.05 -32.20 -19.56
C CYS A 17 -45.26 -31.18 -18.43
N PHE A 18 -44.22 -30.47 -18.03
CA PHE A 18 -44.39 -29.15 -17.46
C PHE A 18 -44.58 -28.19 -18.64
N PRO A 19 -45.67 -27.42 -18.71
CA PRO A 19 -45.75 -26.37 -19.70
C PRO A 19 -44.58 -25.43 -19.42
N SER A 20 -43.69 -25.26 -20.39
CA SER A 20 -42.72 -24.17 -20.38
C SER A 20 -43.53 -22.87 -20.38
N ILE A 21 -43.79 -22.32 -19.20
CA ILE A 21 -44.37 -21.01 -19.05
C ILE A 21 -43.24 -20.05 -19.45
N SER A 22 -43.22 -19.61 -20.71
CA SER A 22 -42.42 -18.45 -21.09
C SER A 22 -42.75 -17.32 -20.13
N GLY A 23 -41.72 -16.85 -19.43
CA GLY A 23 -41.83 -15.67 -18.60
C GLY A 23 -42.27 -14.48 -19.42
N GLN A 24 -42.70 -13.42 -18.74
CA GLN A 24 -43.22 -12.27 -19.47
C GLN A 24 -42.10 -11.61 -20.26
N GLN A 25 -40.96 -11.34 -19.60
CA GLN A 25 -39.76 -10.68 -20.14
C GLN A 25 -38.50 -10.94 -19.31
N PRO A 26 -37.30 -10.84 -19.92
CA PRO A 26 -36.04 -11.01 -19.22
C PRO A 26 -35.77 -9.90 -18.21
N TYR A 27 -35.38 -10.30 -17.00
CA TYR A 27 -34.80 -9.41 -16.00
C TYR A 27 -33.49 -8.83 -16.54
N ILE A 28 -33.49 -7.51 -16.67
CA ILE A 28 -32.47 -6.76 -17.39
C ILE A 28 -31.14 -6.56 -16.62
N ARG A 29 -31.09 -6.98 -15.35
CA ARG A 29 -29.87 -6.93 -14.51
C ARG A 29 -29.21 -5.55 -14.57
N ARG A 30 -27.90 -5.51 -14.80
CA ARG A 30 -27.08 -4.28 -14.85
C ARG A 30 -27.21 -3.49 -16.16
N ALA A 31 -27.95 -3.97 -17.17
CA ALA A 31 -28.09 -3.23 -18.43
C ALA A 31 -28.96 -1.96 -18.30
N THR A 32 -29.70 -1.79 -17.19
CA THR A 32 -30.48 -0.56 -16.89
C THR A 32 -29.61 0.69 -16.74
N THR A 33 -28.33 0.53 -16.42
CA THR A 33 -27.40 1.63 -16.12
C THR A 33 -26.47 1.96 -17.28
N SER A 34 -26.49 1.18 -18.38
CA SER A 34 -25.56 1.32 -19.49
C SER A 34 -26.08 2.27 -20.59
N CYS A 35 -25.98 3.57 -20.35
CA CYS A 35 -26.54 4.61 -21.23
C CYS A 35 -25.94 4.68 -22.64
N ASN A 36 -24.82 3.99 -22.87
CA ASN A 36 -24.09 4.00 -24.15
C ASN A 36 -24.38 2.77 -25.01
N THR A 37 -25.10 1.78 -24.50
CA THR A 37 -25.44 0.59 -25.27
C THR A 37 -26.57 0.90 -26.25
N THR A 38 -26.32 0.69 -27.54
CA THR A 38 -27.32 0.78 -28.62
C THR A 38 -28.07 -0.54 -28.86
N ASP A 39 -27.81 -1.53 -28.00
CA ASP A 39 -28.33 -2.87 -28.14
C ASP A 39 -29.83 -2.91 -27.83
N THR A 40 -30.61 -3.05 -28.90
CA THR A 40 -32.07 -3.19 -28.87
C THR A 40 -32.53 -4.62 -28.53
N SER A 41 -31.61 -5.58 -28.38
CA SER A 41 -31.93 -6.95 -27.99
C SER A 41 -32.32 -7.09 -26.51
N THR A 42 -31.98 -6.09 -25.69
CA THR A 42 -32.34 -6.02 -24.28
C THR A 42 -33.64 -5.24 -24.08
N THR A 43 -34.46 -5.61 -23.09
CA THR A 43 -35.69 -4.88 -22.69
C THR A 43 -35.39 -3.48 -22.09
N ALA A 44 -34.24 -2.88 -22.39
CA ALA A 44 -33.76 -1.61 -21.84
C ALA A 44 -34.69 -0.45 -22.16
N LEU A 45 -35.34 -0.48 -23.32
CA LEU A 45 -36.26 0.57 -23.77
C LEU A 45 -37.61 0.54 -23.07
N GLY A 46 -37.97 -0.58 -22.44
CA GLY A 46 -39.24 -0.74 -21.74
C GLY A 46 -39.65 -2.20 -21.72
N TYR A 47 -40.77 -2.50 -21.07
CA TYR A 47 -41.28 -3.85 -21.13
C TYR A 47 -42.00 -4.07 -22.46
N THR A 48 -41.60 -5.00 -23.33
CA THR A 48 -42.26 -5.24 -24.64
C THR A 48 -43.77 -5.50 -24.55
N CYS A 49 -44.54 -4.94 -25.49
CA CYS A 49 -45.95 -5.28 -25.69
C CYS A 49 -46.14 -5.90 -27.09
N GLY A 50 -47.05 -6.88 -27.22
CA GLY A 50 -47.26 -7.62 -28.46
C GLY A 50 -47.80 -9.05 -28.25
N ASN A 51 -47.53 -9.65 -27.10
CA ASN A 51 -47.98 -11.02 -26.74
C ASN A 51 -49.13 -11.04 -25.70
N GLY A 52 -49.63 -9.87 -25.27
CA GLY A 52 -50.59 -9.70 -24.17
C GLY A 52 -52.06 -9.52 -24.61
N LEU A 53 -53.01 -9.78 -23.71
CA LEU A 53 -54.46 -9.63 -23.92
C LEU A 53 -54.93 -8.16 -23.98
N SER A 54 -54.26 -7.25 -23.28
CA SER A 54 -54.70 -5.87 -23.13
C SER A 54 -53.62 -4.87 -23.53
N GLN A 55 -54.01 -3.87 -24.33
CA GLN A 55 -53.17 -2.73 -24.70
C GLN A 55 -52.97 -1.74 -23.53
N SER A 56 -53.83 -1.79 -22.50
CA SER A 56 -53.64 -1.02 -21.27
C SER A 56 -54.20 -1.72 -20.04
N CYS A 57 -53.68 -1.41 -18.86
CA CYS A 57 -54.13 -1.99 -17.60
C CYS A 57 -53.78 -1.08 -16.43
N ARG A 58 -54.42 -1.36 -15.29
CA ARG A 58 -54.00 -0.78 -14.03
C ARG A 58 -52.78 -1.55 -13.51
N ALA A 59 -51.70 -0.83 -13.24
CA ALA A 59 -50.48 -1.37 -12.66
C ALA A 59 -50.06 -0.55 -11.44
N TYR A 60 -49.03 -1.01 -10.75
CA TYR A 60 -48.49 -0.34 -9.57
C TYR A 60 -46.97 -0.21 -9.69
N LEU A 61 -46.41 0.81 -9.07
CA LEU A 61 -44.97 0.99 -8.89
C LEU A 61 -44.68 1.18 -7.39
N THR A 62 -43.47 0.86 -6.95
CA THR A 62 -42.96 1.35 -5.66
C THR A 62 -42.08 2.57 -5.88
N PHE A 63 -42.18 3.57 -5.00
CA PHE A 63 -41.32 4.76 -4.99
C PHE A 63 -40.87 5.05 -3.56
N ARG A 64 -39.59 5.37 -3.32
CA ARG A 64 -39.10 5.71 -1.99
C ARG A 64 -39.01 7.21 -1.82
N ALA A 65 -39.69 7.76 -0.82
CA ALA A 65 -39.66 9.20 -0.52
C ALA A 65 -38.23 9.66 -0.20
N GLN A 66 -37.74 10.67 -0.91
CA GLN A 66 -36.37 11.18 -0.83
C GLN A 66 -36.42 12.68 -1.16
N PRO A 67 -35.85 13.61 -0.37
CA PRO A 67 -35.85 15.03 -0.71
C PRO A 67 -35.25 15.27 -2.11
N PRO A 68 -35.85 16.10 -2.98
CA PRO A 68 -37.02 16.96 -2.76
C PRO A 68 -38.39 16.26 -2.95
N PHE A 69 -38.41 15.01 -3.41
CA PHE A 69 -39.60 14.18 -3.62
C PHE A 69 -40.01 13.39 -2.36
N ASN A 70 -40.09 14.07 -1.22
CA ASN A 70 -40.46 13.50 0.07
C ASN A 70 -41.79 14.05 0.61
N SER A 71 -42.68 14.49 -0.28
CA SER A 71 -44.05 14.87 0.09
C SER A 71 -45.02 14.31 -0.94
N ILE A 72 -46.27 14.08 -0.53
CA ILE A 72 -47.31 13.61 -1.45
C ILE A 72 -47.43 14.53 -2.68
N PRO A 73 -47.43 15.88 -2.58
CA PRO A 73 -47.47 16.75 -3.75
C PRO A 73 -46.24 16.62 -4.65
N ALA A 74 -45.04 16.51 -4.08
CA ALA A 74 -43.81 16.41 -4.86
C ALA A 74 -43.73 15.08 -5.64
N VAL A 75 -44.04 13.95 -4.99
CA VAL A 75 -44.08 12.63 -5.65
C VAL A 75 -45.21 12.56 -6.68
N SER A 76 -46.37 13.15 -6.35
CA SER A 76 -47.51 13.27 -7.24
C SER A 76 -47.17 14.01 -8.53
N ASN A 77 -46.45 15.14 -8.41
CA ASN A 77 -45.99 15.91 -9.56
C ASN A 77 -44.97 15.11 -10.39
N LEU A 78 -43.97 14.51 -9.72
CA LEU A 78 -42.91 13.75 -10.38
C LEU A 78 -43.42 12.56 -11.19
N LEU A 79 -44.39 11.82 -10.66
CA LEU A 79 -44.92 10.60 -11.28
C LEU A 79 -46.24 10.83 -12.04
N SER A 80 -46.69 12.09 -12.16
CA SER A 80 -47.95 12.49 -12.78
C SER A 80 -49.17 11.70 -12.28
N ILE A 81 -49.29 11.53 -10.96
CA ILE A 81 -50.41 10.85 -10.30
C ILE A 81 -51.19 11.84 -9.43
N SER A 82 -52.50 11.64 -9.25
CA SER A 82 -53.31 12.50 -8.37
C SER A 82 -52.85 12.41 -6.91
N PRO A 83 -52.62 13.55 -6.21
CA PRO A 83 -52.20 13.57 -4.81
C PRO A 83 -53.16 12.80 -3.90
N SER A 84 -54.48 12.95 -4.13
CA SER A 84 -55.51 12.28 -3.33
C SER A 84 -55.52 10.76 -3.53
N ARG A 85 -55.21 10.28 -4.75
CA ARG A 85 -55.09 8.85 -5.03
C ARG A 85 -53.83 8.24 -4.40
N LEU A 86 -52.71 8.96 -4.47
CA LEU A 86 -51.45 8.54 -3.86
C LEU A 86 -51.54 8.51 -2.33
N ALA A 87 -52.10 9.56 -1.72
CA ALA A 87 -52.37 9.66 -0.30
C ALA A 87 -53.28 8.54 0.20
N ARG A 88 -54.43 8.33 -0.46
CA ARG A 88 -55.41 7.31 -0.07
C ARG A 88 -54.86 5.89 -0.16
N LEU A 89 -54.09 5.56 -1.20
CA LEU A 89 -53.51 4.22 -1.33
C LEU A 89 -52.49 3.92 -0.23
N ASN A 90 -51.75 4.93 0.22
CA ASN A 90 -50.71 4.80 1.24
C ASN A 90 -51.18 5.11 2.66
N SER A 91 -52.47 5.34 2.87
CA SER A 91 -53.05 5.73 4.17
C SER A 91 -52.35 6.96 4.79
N LEU A 92 -52.05 7.94 3.94
CA LEU A 92 -51.27 9.14 4.28
C LEU A 92 -52.11 10.42 4.18
N PRO A 93 -51.92 11.41 5.06
CA PRO A 93 -52.52 12.74 4.89
C PRO A 93 -51.90 13.50 3.68
N PRO A 94 -52.68 14.33 2.94
CA PRO A 94 -52.27 14.93 1.67
C PRO A 94 -51.05 15.85 1.70
N ASN A 95 -50.74 16.47 2.85
CA ASN A 95 -49.64 17.44 3.01
C ASN A 95 -48.54 16.94 3.95
N THR A 96 -48.44 15.62 4.13
CA THR A 96 -47.45 15.04 5.03
C THR A 96 -46.08 15.03 4.37
N THR A 97 -45.09 15.59 5.05
CA THR A 97 -43.67 15.32 4.74
C THR A 97 -43.37 13.89 5.17
N LEU A 98 -42.89 13.09 4.24
CA LEU A 98 -42.60 11.69 4.39
C LEU A 98 -41.17 11.51 4.86
N GLU A 99 -40.95 10.58 5.77
CA GLU A 99 -39.62 10.15 6.18
C GLU A 99 -38.83 9.64 4.96
N THR A 100 -37.54 9.97 4.92
CA THR A 100 -36.64 9.49 3.87
C THR A 100 -36.66 7.97 3.82
N ASN A 101 -36.64 7.41 2.61
CA ASN A 101 -36.77 5.99 2.27
C ASN A 101 -38.12 5.33 2.57
N ARG A 102 -39.14 6.09 3.04
CA ARG A 102 -40.50 5.57 3.15
C ARG A 102 -41.01 5.12 1.78
N MET A 103 -41.30 3.82 1.65
CA MET A 103 -41.83 3.26 0.41
C MET A 103 -43.31 3.63 0.24
N LEU A 104 -43.64 4.09 -0.96
CA LEU A 104 -44.97 4.42 -1.42
C LEU A 104 -45.39 3.46 -2.52
N LEU A 105 -46.63 3.00 -2.45
CA LEU A 105 -47.32 2.33 -3.54
C LEU A 105 -47.92 3.39 -4.46
N VAL A 106 -47.58 3.36 -5.73
CA VAL A 106 -48.01 4.36 -6.72
C VAL A 106 -48.91 3.66 -7.75
N PRO A 107 -50.20 4.03 -7.84
CA PRO A 107 -51.08 3.45 -8.85
C PRO A 107 -50.86 4.17 -10.19
N ILE A 108 -50.61 3.42 -11.25
CA ILE A 108 -50.40 3.98 -12.60
C ILE A 108 -51.33 3.30 -13.62
N GLN A 109 -51.59 4.00 -14.71
CA GLN A 109 -52.21 3.40 -15.90
C GLN A 109 -51.07 3.02 -16.86
N CYS A 110 -50.86 1.72 -17.02
CA CYS A 110 -49.85 1.20 -17.94
C CYS A 110 -50.46 1.01 -19.33
N SER A 111 -49.78 1.43 -20.39
CA SER A 111 -50.24 1.30 -21.76
C SER A 111 -49.10 0.93 -22.71
N CYS A 112 -49.40 0.14 -23.73
CA CYS A 112 -48.50 -0.14 -24.83
C CYS A 112 -48.34 1.12 -25.70
N SER A 113 -47.12 1.67 -25.77
CA SER A 113 -46.80 2.84 -26.58
C SER A 113 -46.13 2.40 -27.88
N GLY A 114 -46.66 2.88 -29.02
CA GLY A 114 -46.10 2.65 -30.35
C GLY A 114 -46.00 1.18 -30.76
N ASP A 115 -46.86 0.30 -30.24
CA ASP A 115 -46.83 -1.16 -30.47
C ASP A 115 -45.51 -1.86 -30.10
N HIS A 116 -44.70 -1.24 -29.22
CA HIS A 116 -43.38 -1.75 -28.87
C HIS A 116 -43.19 -1.98 -27.37
N TYR A 117 -43.52 -1.01 -26.50
CA TYR A 117 -43.26 -1.11 -25.06
C TYR A 117 -44.43 -0.63 -24.18
N TYR A 118 -44.74 -1.39 -23.13
CA TYR A 118 -45.55 -0.97 -22.00
C TYR A 118 -44.83 0.11 -21.17
N GLN A 119 -45.52 1.23 -20.97
CA GLN A 119 -45.02 2.34 -20.18
C GLN A 119 -46.17 3.22 -19.64
N ALA A 120 -45.85 4.02 -18.63
CA ALA A 120 -46.65 5.15 -18.19
C ALA A 120 -45.81 6.42 -18.35
N ASN A 121 -46.29 7.38 -19.14
CA ASN A 121 -45.51 8.59 -19.43
C ASN A 121 -45.71 9.66 -18.35
N THR A 122 -44.60 10.23 -17.89
CA THR A 122 -44.58 11.46 -17.10
C THR A 122 -43.64 12.49 -17.74
N SER A 123 -43.51 13.66 -17.12
CA SER A 123 -42.69 14.75 -17.64
C SER A 123 -41.80 15.31 -16.55
N PHE A 124 -40.54 15.54 -16.87
CA PHE A 124 -39.54 16.04 -15.92
C PHE A 124 -38.84 17.27 -16.51
N GLN A 125 -38.60 18.29 -15.68
CA GLN A 125 -37.87 19.49 -16.08
C GLN A 125 -36.42 19.33 -15.66
N ILE A 126 -35.52 19.41 -16.63
CA ILE A 126 -34.08 19.24 -16.43
C ILE A 126 -33.54 20.37 -15.56
N GLU A 127 -32.81 20.03 -14.51
CA GLU A 127 -32.08 20.92 -13.61
C GLU A 127 -30.58 20.97 -13.96
N HIS A 128 -29.85 21.87 -13.28
CA HIS A 128 -28.40 22.01 -13.49
C HIS A 128 -27.68 20.71 -13.07
N ASN A 129 -26.77 20.21 -13.91
CA ASN A 129 -26.02 18.94 -13.77
C ASN A 129 -26.82 17.65 -14.01
N ASP A 130 -28.09 17.73 -14.43
CA ASP A 130 -28.82 16.52 -14.79
C ASP A 130 -28.20 15.81 -15.99
N THR A 131 -28.17 14.47 -15.91
CA THR A 131 -27.85 13.58 -17.01
C THR A 131 -28.97 12.56 -17.16
N TYR A 132 -29.09 11.94 -18.34
CA TYR A 132 -30.08 10.86 -18.53
C TYR A 132 -29.91 9.73 -17.50
N PHE A 133 -28.68 9.48 -17.08
CA PHE A 133 -28.38 8.52 -16.03
C PHE A 133 -28.93 8.98 -14.67
N LEU A 134 -28.61 10.20 -14.23
CA LEU A 134 -29.07 10.73 -12.94
C LEU A 134 -30.60 10.82 -12.88
N ILE A 135 -31.23 11.25 -13.97
CA ILE A 135 -32.69 11.30 -14.07
C ILE A 135 -33.28 9.88 -13.95
N ALA A 136 -32.80 8.91 -14.74
CA ALA A 136 -33.32 7.54 -14.70
C ALA A 136 -33.10 6.86 -13.35
N ASN A 137 -31.88 6.92 -12.82
CA ASN A 137 -31.44 6.11 -11.69
C ASN A 137 -31.69 6.78 -10.33
N ASN A 138 -31.56 8.10 -10.23
CA ASN A 138 -31.67 8.80 -8.95
C ASN A 138 -33.06 9.42 -8.81
N THR A 139 -33.44 10.28 -9.75
CA THR A 139 -34.73 10.99 -9.72
C THR A 139 -35.90 10.02 -9.84
N PHE A 140 -35.87 9.14 -10.83
CA PHE A 140 -36.90 8.12 -11.07
C PHE A 140 -36.55 6.75 -10.47
N GLN A 141 -35.45 6.64 -9.72
CA GLN A 141 -35.13 5.45 -8.92
C GLN A 141 -35.13 4.14 -9.72
N GLY A 142 -34.67 4.14 -10.97
CA GLY A 142 -34.66 2.97 -11.85
C GLY A 142 -36.04 2.58 -12.41
N LEU A 143 -37.09 3.37 -12.16
CA LEU A 143 -38.41 3.23 -12.79
C LEU A 143 -38.37 3.62 -14.28
N SER A 144 -37.29 4.23 -14.75
CA SER A 144 -36.98 4.41 -16.17
C SER A 144 -35.51 4.05 -16.41
N THR A 145 -35.09 3.97 -17.67
CA THR A 145 -33.69 3.78 -18.05
C THR A 145 -33.22 4.96 -18.90
N CYS A 146 -31.92 5.24 -18.89
CA CYS A 146 -31.38 6.30 -19.71
C CYS A 146 -31.54 6.02 -21.21
N GLN A 147 -31.55 4.75 -21.64
CA GLN A 147 -31.84 4.36 -23.02
C GLN A 147 -33.29 4.69 -23.40
N ALA A 148 -34.25 4.37 -22.52
CA ALA A 148 -35.65 4.70 -22.75
C ALA A 148 -35.88 6.22 -22.78
N LEU A 149 -35.22 6.97 -21.90
CA LEU A 149 -35.24 8.44 -21.91
C LEU A 149 -34.67 9.02 -23.22
N LYS A 150 -33.52 8.51 -23.69
CA LYS A 150 -32.92 8.94 -24.96
C LYS A 150 -33.85 8.63 -26.13
N ALA A 151 -34.35 7.39 -26.23
CA ALA A 151 -35.24 6.96 -27.30
C ALA A 151 -36.53 7.79 -27.35
N GLN A 152 -37.17 8.02 -26.20
CA GLN A 152 -38.42 8.78 -26.10
C GLN A 152 -38.26 10.27 -26.48
N ASN A 153 -37.04 10.82 -26.38
CA ASN A 153 -36.76 12.24 -26.60
C ASN A 153 -35.82 12.51 -27.81
N SER A 154 -35.55 11.50 -28.65
CA SER A 154 -34.59 11.58 -29.77
C SER A 154 -34.94 12.62 -30.84
N ASN A 155 -36.23 12.96 -31.00
CA ASN A 155 -36.70 13.91 -32.01
C ASN A 155 -36.45 15.40 -31.66
N ARG A 156 -35.82 15.71 -30.51
CA ARG A 156 -35.66 17.08 -29.99
C ARG A 156 -34.22 17.64 -30.00
N ASN A 157 -33.30 17.07 -30.78
CA ASN A 157 -31.86 17.42 -30.76
C ASN A 157 -31.18 17.23 -29.37
N LEU A 158 -31.79 16.47 -28.46
CA LEU A 158 -31.29 16.19 -27.10
C LEU A 158 -30.37 14.96 -27.03
N THR A 159 -29.89 14.46 -28.17
CA THR A 159 -29.19 13.17 -28.27
C THR A 159 -27.80 13.15 -27.63
N LYS A 160 -27.22 14.33 -27.32
CA LYS A 160 -25.92 14.44 -26.64
C LYS A 160 -25.90 15.37 -25.43
N ASN A 161 -26.70 16.44 -25.42
CA ASN A 161 -26.68 17.46 -24.36
C ASN A 161 -28.08 17.69 -23.77
N LEU A 162 -28.19 17.64 -22.44
CA LEU A 162 -29.37 18.08 -21.70
C LEU A 162 -29.23 19.57 -21.38
N TYR A 163 -30.28 20.35 -21.63
CA TYR A 163 -30.29 21.79 -21.34
C TYR A 163 -31.22 22.09 -20.17
N THR A 164 -30.69 22.76 -19.14
CA THR A 164 -31.44 23.20 -17.95
C THR A 164 -32.71 23.94 -18.36
N GLY A 165 -33.81 23.63 -17.67
CA GLY A 165 -35.14 24.18 -17.94
C GLY A 165 -35.93 23.43 -19.02
N THR A 166 -35.31 22.54 -19.79
CA THR A 166 -36.01 21.76 -20.82
C THR A 166 -36.87 20.68 -20.18
N ARG A 167 -38.13 20.54 -20.62
CA ARG A 167 -39.01 19.43 -20.21
C ARG A 167 -38.87 18.23 -21.15
N ILE A 168 -38.56 17.07 -20.58
CA ILE A 168 -38.47 15.77 -21.27
C ILE A 168 -39.62 14.85 -20.87
N THR A 169 -39.96 13.92 -21.75
CA THR A 169 -40.90 12.83 -21.45
C THR A 169 -40.15 11.66 -20.83
N VAL A 170 -40.65 11.17 -19.69
CA VAL A 170 -40.06 10.05 -18.95
C VAL A 170 -40.98 8.83 -19.05
N PRO A 171 -40.57 7.76 -19.75
CA PRO A 171 -41.34 6.53 -19.82
C PRO A 171 -41.08 5.68 -18.56
N LEU A 172 -42.06 5.61 -17.66
CA LEU A 172 -42.00 4.73 -16.49
C LEU A 172 -42.29 3.29 -16.92
N ARG A 173 -41.40 2.37 -16.54
CA ARG A 173 -41.50 0.94 -16.85
C ARG A 173 -42.64 0.32 -16.06
N CYS A 174 -43.57 -0.28 -16.77
CA CYS A 174 -44.69 -1.04 -16.20
C CYS A 174 -45.13 -2.12 -17.18
N ALA A 175 -45.93 -3.09 -16.75
CA ALA A 175 -46.43 -4.13 -17.64
C ALA A 175 -47.87 -4.53 -17.29
N CYS A 176 -48.56 -5.15 -18.25
CA CYS A 176 -49.88 -5.74 -18.05
C CYS A 176 -49.82 -7.26 -17.96
N PRO A 177 -50.65 -7.93 -17.14
CA PRO A 177 -50.62 -9.38 -17.02
C PRO A 177 -50.76 -10.12 -18.38
N SER A 178 -49.95 -11.15 -18.59
CA SER A 178 -50.04 -12.03 -19.76
C SER A 178 -51.25 -12.97 -19.69
N LYS A 179 -51.61 -13.62 -20.80
CA LYS A 179 -52.66 -14.66 -20.85
C LYS A 179 -52.43 -15.73 -19.78
N ASN A 180 -51.20 -16.24 -19.67
CA ASN A 180 -50.83 -17.27 -18.70
C ASN A 180 -50.98 -16.76 -17.27
N GLN A 181 -50.51 -15.56 -16.97
CA GLN A 181 -50.66 -14.94 -15.64
C GLN A 181 -52.14 -14.75 -15.27
N THR A 182 -52.97 -14.27 -16.22
CA THR A 182 -54.42 -14.12 -15.98
C THR A 182 -55.13 -15.46 -15.75
N SER A 183 -54.68 -16.54 -16.42
CA SER A 183 -55.26 -17.88 -16.26
C SER A 183 -55.05 -18.48 -14.86
N VAL A 184 -53.99 -18.07 -14.16
CA VAL A 184 -53.70 -18.45 -12.76
C VAL A 184 -54.15 -17.39 -11.74
N GLY A 185 -54.95 -16.42 -12.19
CA GLY A 185 -55.63 -15.43 -11.34
C GLY A 185 -54.85 -14.15 -11.05
N VAL A 186 -53.70 -13.91 -11.69
CA VAL A 186 -52.98 -12.63 -11.59
C VAL A 186 -53.76 -11.54 -12.31
N ARG A 187 -54.05 -10.45 -11.61
CA ARG A 187 -54.85 -9.31 -12.13
C ARG A 187 -54.04 -8.02 -12.25
N TYR A 188 -52.92 -7.91 -11.56
CA TYR A 188 -52.07 -6.72 -11.54
C TYR A 188 -50.59 -7.11 -11.55
N LEU A 189 -49.75 -6.26 -12.11
CA LEU A 189 -48.30 -6.32 -11.95
C LEU A 189 -47.82 -5.09 -11.18
N LEU A 190 -46.98 -5.33 -10.17
CA LEU A 190 -46.28 -4.30 -9.42
C LEU A 190 -44.83 -4.25 -9.87
N THR A 191 -44.35 -3.08 -10.29
CA THR A 191 -42.93 -2.85 -10.54
C THR A 191 -42.27 -2.45 -9.22
N TYR A 192 -41.55 -3.39 -8.63
CA TYR A 192 -40.83 -3.21 -7.37
C TYR A 192 -39.43 -2.68 -7.63
N LEU A 193 -39.03 -1.66 -6.87
CA LEU A 193 -37.67 -1.12 -6.86
C LEU A 193 -36.81 -1.91 -5.88
N ILE A 194 -35.84 -2.65 -6.40
CA ILE A 194 -34.92 -3.46 -5.60
C ILE A 194 -33.94 -2.55 -4.86
N THR A 195 -33.74 -2.85 -3.58
CA THR A 195 -32.75 -2.23 -2.70
C THR A 195 -31.77 -3.25 -2.13
N TRP A 196 -30.80 -2.76 -1.37
CA TRP A 196 -29.71 -3.58 -0.85
C TRP A 196 -30.19 -4.69 0.08
N LYS A 197 -29.51 -5.84 0.01
CA LYS A 197 -29.76 -7.02 0.87
C LYS A 197 -31.14 -7.67 0.69
N GLU A 198 -31.88 -7.33 -0.36
CA GLU A 198 -33.15 -7.98 -0.70
C GLU A 198 -32.91 -9.16 -1.66
N SER A 199 -33.66 -10.25 -1.46
CA SER A 199 -33.73 -11.40 -2.35
C SER A 199 -35.09 -11.44 -3.06
N VAL A 200 -35.20 -12.21 -4.14
CA VAL A 200 -36.51 -12.43 -4.79
C VAL A 200 -37.50 -13.00 -3.77
N SER A 201 -37.07 -13.93 -2.92
CA SER A 201 -37.92 -14.51 -1.86
C SER A 201 -38.38 -13.50 -0.81
N SER A 202 -37.50 -12.59 -0.34
CA SER A 202 -37.90 -11.57 0.64
C SER A 202 -38.89 -10.56 0.05
N ILE A 203 -38.73 -10.22 -1.24
CA ILE A 203 -39.64 -9.31 -1.94
C ILE A 203 -40.99 -9.98 -2.22
N SER A 204 -40.98 -11.23 -2.68
CA SER A 204 -42.20 -12.01 -2.90
C SER A 204 -42.99 -12.18 -1.60
N ALA A 205 -42.31 -12.42 -0.48
CA ALA A 205 -42.93 -12.49 0.85
C ALA A 205 -43.60 -11.18 1.26
N LEU A 206 -43.01 -10.02 0.96
CA LEU A 206 -43.59 -8.70 1.27
C LEU A 206 -44.98 -8.51 0.64
N PHE A 207 -45.24 -9.14 -0.50
CA PHE A 207 -46.51 -9.06 -1.22
C PHE A 207 -47.36 -10.35 -1.12
N GLU A 208 -46.96 -11.32 -0.29
CA GLU A 208 -47.61 -12.64 -0.17
C GLU A 208 -47.77 -13.35 -1.54
N VAL A 209 -46.73 -13.25 -2.36
CA VAL A 209 -46.66 -13.88 -3.68
C VAL A 209 -45.69 -15.06 -3.61
N ASP A 210 -45.99 -16.11 -4.37
CA ASP A 210 -45.09 -17.24 -4.47
C ASP A 210 -43.79 -16.86 -5.21
N THR A 211 -42.64 -17.28 -4.69
CA THR A 211 -41.32 -16.90 -5.25
C THR A 211 -41.17 -17.39 -6.69
N SER A 212 -41.64 -18.62 -7.00
CA SER A 212 -41.55 -19.18 -8.36
C SER A 212 -42.37 -18.36 -9.37
N SER A 213 -43.51 -17.81 -8.94
CA SER A 213 -44.32 -16.94 -9.81
C SER A 213 -43.62 -15.61 -10.10
N THR A 214 -42.84 -15.10 -9.14
CA THR A 214 -42.03 -13.88 -9.31
C THR A 214 -40.83 -14.14 -10.21
N LEU A 215 -40.14 -15.27 -10.04
CA LEU A 215 -39.05 -15.70 -10.94
C LEU A 215 -39.56 -15.84 -12.38
N ALA A 216 -40.68 -16.55 -12.56
CA ALA A 216 -41.31 -16.73 -13.87
C ALA A 216 -41.74 -15.40 -14.51
N ALA A 217 -42.28 -14.45 -13.75
CA ALA A 217 -42.66 -13.14 -14.29
C ALA A 217 -41.48 -12.33 -14.86
N ASN A 218 -40.25 -12.65 -14.46
CA ASN A 218 -39.03 -11.94 -14.83
C ASN A 218 -38.00 -12.80 -15.60
N GLU A 219 -38.40 -13.99 -16.07
CA GLU A 219 -37.52 -15.00 -16.72
C GLU A 219 -36.23 -15.29 -15.92
N LEU A 220 -36.35 -15.30 -14.59
CA LEU A 220 -35.29 -15.76 -13.69
C LEU A 220 -35.47 -17.25 -13.42
N SER A 221 -34.37 -17.98 -13.24
CA SER A 221 -34.40 -19.41 -12.88
C SER A 221 -34.13 -19.60 -11.38
N GLU A 222 -34.52 -20.76 -10.84
CA GLU A 222 -34.19 -21.11 -9.45
C GLU A 222 -32.68 -21.32 -9.25
N GLN A 223 -31.91 -21.50 -10.31
CA GLN A 223 -30.45 -21.62 -10.27
C GLN A 223 -29.75 -20.26 -10.47
N ASP A 224 -30.44 -19.27 -11.04
CA ASP A 224 -29.91 -17.93 -11.33
C ASP A 224 -30.99 -16.85 -11.08
N PHE A 225 -31.22 -16.57 -9.79
CA PHE A 225 -32.16 -15.57 -9.28
C PHE A 225 -31.47 -14.32 -8.72
N THR A 226 -30.23 -14.05 -9.16
CA THR A 226 -29.46 -12.91 -8.67
C THR A 226 -30.08 -11.60 -9.14
N ILE A 227 -30.48 -10.78 -8.18
CA ILE A 227 -31.05 -9.45 -8.40
C ILE A 227 -30.11 -8.34 -7.92
N TYR A 228 -30.19 -7.17 -8.55
CA TYR A 228 -29.30 -6.04 -8.33
C TYR A 228 -30.08 -4.83 -7.78
N PRO A 229 -29.54 -4.10 -6.78
CA PRO A 229 -30.13 -2.85 -6.30
C PRO A 229 -30.29 -1.81 -7.42
N PHE A 230 -31.27 -0.91 -7.27
CA PHE A 230 -31.61 0.15 -8.24
C PHE A 230 -32.07 -0.36 -9.61
N THR A 231 -32.54 -1.60 -9.66
CA THR A 231 -33.24 -2.18 -10.80
C THR A 231 -34.69 -2.49 -10.41
N THR A 232 -35.53 -2.82 -11.40
CA THR A 232 -36.94 -3.12 -11.16
C THR A 232 -37.25 -4.61 -11.35
N LEU A 233 -38.18 -5.11 -10.54
CA LEU A 233 -38.67 -6.49 -10.56
C LEU A 233 -40.19 -6.50 -10.66
N LEU A 234 -40.76 -7.29 -11.57
CA LEU A 234 -42.22 -7.43 -11.71
C LEU A 234 -42.76 -8.45 -10.70
N ILE A 235 -43.68 -8.02 -9.84
CA ILE A 235 -44.34 -8.85 -8.85
C ILE A 235 -45.79 -9.12 -9.30
N PRO A 236 -46.18 -10.39 -9.54
CA PRO A 236 -47.53 -10.73 -9.98
C PRO A 236 -48.52 -10.75 -8.81
N LEU A 237 -49.56 -9.91 -8.87
CA LEU A 237 -50.54 -9.75 -7.81
C LEU A 237 -51.94 -10.18 -8.25
N LYS A 238 -52.64 -10.94 -7.40
CA LYS A 238 -54.06 -11.29 -7.59
C LYS A 238 -55.01 -10.16 -7.16
N ASN A 239 -54.61 -9.40 -6.14
CA ASN A 239 -55.35 -8.28 -5.56
C ASN A 239 -54.52 -6.99 -5.59
N PRO A 240 -55.12 -5.79 -5.49
CA PRO A 240 -54.37 -4.55 -5.30
C PRO A 240 -53.44 -4.60 -4.07
N PRO A 241 -52.23 -4.03 -4.12
CA PRO A 241 -51.31 -4.02 -2.98
C PRO A 241 -51.82 -3.10 -1.86
N SER A 242 -51.52 -3.45 -0.60
CA SER A 242 -51.96 -2.73 0.61
C SER A 242 -50.80 -2.05 1.36
N SER A 243 -51.01 -0.83 1.84
CA SER A 243 -50.02 -0.01 2.55
C SER A 243 -49.76 -0.42 4.01
N THR A 244 -50.69 -1.11 4.65
CA THR A 244 -50.55 -1.63 6.03
C THR A 244 -49.38 -2.60 6.19
N ARG A 245 -48.97 -3.26 5.10
CA ARG A 245 -47.87 -4.24 5.11
C ARG A 245 -46.48 -3.61 4.96
N VAL A 246 -46.42 -2.39 4.41
CA VAL A 246 -45.17 -1.67 4.15
C VAL A 246 -44.76 -0.79 5.34
N SER A 247 -45.69 -0.49 6.26
CA SER A 247 -45.47 0.43 7.40
C SER A 247 -45.14 -0.24 8.74
N SER A 248 -45.10 -1.58 8.85
CA SER A 248 -45.00 -2.30 10.13
C SER A 248 -43.57 -2.49 10.70
N VAL A 249 -42.56 -1.77 10.19
CA VAL A 249 -41.14 -2.02 10.54
C VAL A 249 -40.52 -0.99 11.52
N MET A 250 -41.25 0.00 12.03
CA MET A 250 -40.68 0.93 13.04
C MET A 250 -41.71 1.51 14.04
N PRO A 251 -41.47 1.47 15.37
CA PRO A 251 -42.30 2.15 16.36
C PRO A 251 -41.93 3.64 16.51
N PRO A 252 -42.84 4.53 16.96
CA PRO A 252 -42.62 5.98 16.95
C PRO A 252 -41.82 6.49 18.18
N PRO A 253 -41.04 7.57 18.03
CA PRO A 253 -40.27 8.17 19.14
C PRO A 253 -41.11 9.11 20.01
N ARG A 254 -40.80 9.12 21.32
CA ARG A 254 -41.37 10.04 22.32
C ARG A 254 -40.77 11.45 22.18
N SER A 255 -41.63 12.47 22.25
CA SER A 255 -41.29 13.89 22.20
C SER A 255 -40.70 14.41 23.51
N VAL A 256 -39.59 15.16 23.45
CA VAL A 256 -39.13 16.04 24.54
C VAL A 256 -38.78 17.41 23.96
N ASN A 257 -39.38 18.47 24.52
CA ASN A 257 -39.20 19.86 24.13
C ASN A 257 -37.82 20.42 24.56
N PRO A 258 -37.24 21.40 23.84
CA PRO A 258 -35.96 22.03 24.20
C PRO A 258 -36.14 23.27 25.11
N PRO A 259 -35.16 23.61 25.98
CA PRO A 259 -35.07 24.92 26.63
C PRO A 259 -34.24 25.94 25.80
N PRO A 260 -34.32 27.25 26.14
CA PRO A 260 -34.10 28.35 25.19
C PRO A 260 -32.66 28.87 25.11
N THR A 261 -32.37 29.45 23.94
CA THR A 261 -31.13 30.14 23.54
C THR A 261 -30.94 31.51 24.20
N SER A 262 -29.74 31.79 24.71
CA SER A 262 -29.26 33.14 25.03
C SER A 262 -28.23 33.62 24.00
N GLY A 263 -28.51 34.76 23.35
CA GLY A 263 -27.62 35.41 22.39
C GLY A 263 -26.61 36.37 23.03
N GLY A 264 -25.58 36.75 22.26
CA GLY A 264 -24.62 37.80 22.64
C GLY A 264 -23.79 38.31 21.44
N SER A 265 -23.87 39.62 21.18
CA SER A 265 -23.31 40.36 20.05
C SER A 265 -21.83 40.75 20.20
N THR A 266 -21.12 40.91 19.07
CA THR A 266 -19.76 41.48 18.97
C THR A 266 -19.77 42.99 18.63
N LYS A 267 -18.91 43.81 19.27
CA LYS A 267 -18.60 45.21 18.89
C LYS A 267 -17.09 45.43 18.65
N PRO A 268 -16.66 46.33 17.74
CA PRO A 268 -15.38 46.23 17.00
C PRO A 268 -14.24 47.20 17.44
N TRP A 269 -14.10 47.52 18.72
CA TRP A 269 -13.17 48.56 19.20
C TRP A 269 -11.78 48.07 19.64
N ILE A 270 -11.53 46.75 19.61
CA ILE A 270 -10.26 46.14 20.09
C ILE A 270 -9.09 46.35 19.11
N TYR A 271 -9.35 46.62 17.83
CA TYR A 271 -8.30 46.71 16.80
C TYR A 271 -7.42 47.98 16.86
N ILE A 272 -7.85 49.03 17.58
CA ILE A 272 -7.10 50.30 17.63
C ILE A 272 -5.98 50.28 18.68
N VAL A 273 -6.11 49.47 19.73
CA VAL A 273 -5.12 49.40 20.82
C VAL A 273 -3.93 48.52 20.46
N VAL A 274 -4.14 47.46 19.67
CA VAL A 274 -3.08 46.53 19.25
C VAL A 274 -2.09 47.20 18.26
N GLY A 275 -2.57 48.14 17.44
CA GLY A 275 -1.72 48.85 16.46
C GLY A 275 -0.64 49.74 17.08
N LEU A 276 -0.90 50.34 18.25
CA LEU A 276 0.04 51.26 18.90
C LEU A 276 1.18 50.54 19.63
N VAL A 277 0.96 49.30 20.07
CA VAL A 277 1.97 48.47 20.75
C VAL A 277 2.95 47.86 19.75
N VAL A 278 2.48 47.48 18.55
CA VAL A 278 3.36 46.91 17.51
C VAL A 278 4.30 47.98 16.93
N ALA A 279 3.83 49.22 16.75
CA ALA A 279 4.65 50.31 16.22
C ALA A 279 5.81 50.69 17.17
N SER A 280 5.61 50.62 18.49
CA SER A 280 6.63 50.97 19.48
C SER A 280 7.74 49.91 19.60
N VAL A 281 7.41 48.63 19.41
CA VAL A 281 8.39 47.52 19.42
C VAL A 281 9.29 47.56 18.17
N ILE A 282 8.76 47.96 17.02
CA ILE A 282 9.53 48.05 15.77
C ILE A 282 10.56 49.19 15.83
N VAL A 283 10.21 50.33 16.43
CA VAL A 283 11.15 51.46 16.61
C VAL A 283 12.28 51.09 17.56
N ALA A 284 12.00 50.35 18.64
CA ALA A 284 13.03 49.89 19.57
C ALA A 284 14.02 48.90 18.92
N ALA A 285 13.53 48.01 18.06
CA ALA A 285 14.38 47.08 17.31
C ALA A 285 15.31 47.80 16.31
N ILE A 286 14.81 48.84 15.64
CA ILE A 286 15.62 49.62 14.68
C ILE A 286 16.75 50.38 15.40
N VAL A 287 16.48 50.95 16.58
CA VAL A 287 17.52 51.62 17.39
C VAL A 287 18.59 50.65 17.89
N PHE A 288 18.21 49.41 18.20
CA PHE A 288 19.14 48.36 18.63
C PHE A 288 20.10 47.93 17.50
N PHE A 289 19.61 47.86 16.26
CA PHE A 289 20.42 47.44 15.11
C PHE A 289 21.30 48.55 14.51
N VAL A 290 20.94 49.83 14.65
CA VAL A 290 21.75 50.95 14.14
C VAL A 290 22.99 51.23 15.02
N ASN A 291 23.01 50.76 16.28
CA ASN A 291 24.10 51.00 17.23
C ASN A 291 25.23 49.95 17.21
N GLN A 292 25.18 48.92 16.36
CA GLN A 292 26.28 47.95 16.20
C GLN A 292 27.03 48.21 14.90
N LYS A 293 28.08 49.05 14.93
CA LYS A 293 29.10 49.12 13.88
C LYS A 293 30.43 48.49 14.34
N PRO A 294 31.15 47.77 13.46
CA PRO A 294 32.40 47.10 13.78
C PRO A 294 33.57 48.11 13.88
N LYS A 295 34.42 47.96 14.90
CA LYS A 295 35.66 48.73 15.07
C LYS A 295 36.81 48.11 14.25
N PRO A 296 37.68 48.91 13.60
CA PRO A 296 38.85 48.42 12.87
C PRO A 296 40.01 48.09 13.83
N LYS A 297 40.79 47.05 13.52
CA LYS A 297 42.03 46.71 14.23
C LYS A 297 43.22 47.44 13.59
N THR A 298 43.93 48.23 14.39
CA THR A 298 45.21 48.87 14.06
C THR A 298 46.37 48.01 14.57
N GLN A 299 47.41 47.78 13.77
CA GLN A 299 48.69 47.19 14.19
C GLN A 299 49.55 48.23 14.93
N PRO A 300 50.41 47.78 15.87
CA PRO A 300 51.74 48.38 16.02
C PRO A 300 52.90 47.36 16.02
N LEU A 301 54.08 47.94 15.79
CA LEU A 301 55.39 47.38 15.50
C LEU A 301 56.12 46.64 16.65
N VAL A 302 57.08 45.83 16.20
CA VAL A 302 58.14 45.03 16.85
C VAL A 302 59.00 45.77 17.90
N THR A 303 59.31 45.13 19.05
CA THR A 303 60.71 44.91 19.53
C THR A 303 60.83 43.95 20.74
N SER A 304 61.75 42.99 20.55
CA SER A 304 62.65 42.24 21.44
C SER A 304 62.24 41.69 22.82
N GLU A 305 62.48 40.38 22.91
CA GLU A 305 63.18 39.64 23.97
C GLU A 305 62.39 38.85 25.03
N ASN A 306 62.77 37.56 25.05
CA ASN A 306 62.80 36.60 26.14
C ASN A 306 61.52 35.84 26.53
N SER A 307 61.47 34.63 25.95
CA SER A 307 61.34 33.34 26.64
C SER A 307 60.21 33.12 27.66
N ASN A 308 59.45 32.04 27.39
CA ASN A 308 58.52 31.32 28.28
C ASN A 308 57.08 31.84 28.37
N SER A 309 56.27 31.52 27.36
CA SER A 309 54.81 31.36 27.57
C SER A 309 54.09 30.48 26.53
N LEU A 310 54.72 30.07 25.43
CA LEU A 310 54.11 29.23 24.38
C LEU A 310 54.00 27.71 24.74
N SER A 311 53.99 27.37 26.03
CA SER A 311 53.85 25.97 26.48
C SER A 311 52.71 25.75 27.47
N VAL A 312 52.09 26.81 27.98
CA VAL A 312 51.01 26.71 28.97
C VAL A 312 49.64 26.71 28.28
N GLU A 313 49.42 27.53 27.25
CA GLU A 313 48.16 27.52 26.50
C GLU A 313 48.00 26.25 25.64
N THR A 314 49.07 25.75 25.01
CA THR A 314 48.99 24.50 24.22
C THR A 314 48.85 23.25 25.10
N ARG A 315 49.47 23.22 26.30
CA ARG A 315 49.25 22.11 27.25
C ARG A 315 47.87 22.16 27.88
N ALA A 316 47.34 23.33 28.24
CA ALA A 316 46.03 23.45 28.88
C ALA A 316 44.85 23.15 27.93
N VAL A 317 44.99 23.43 26.64
CA VAL A 317 43.98 23.06 25.62
C VAL A 317 44.03 21.56 25.32
N VAL A 318 45.22 20.97 25.21
CA VAL A 318 45.38 19.51 25.03
C VAL A 318 44.94 18.75 26.28
N ASP A 319 45.20 19.23 27.49
CA ASP A 319 44.73 18.61 28.75
C ASP A 319 43.21 18.65 28.89
N ARG A 320 42.55 19.77 28.57
CA ARG A 320 41.08 19.87 28.65
C ARG A 320 40.37 19.00 27.62
N GLU A 321 40.81 19.02 26.36
CA GLU A 321 40.25 18.12 25.35
C GLU A 321 40.49 16.67 25.76
N THR A 322 41.71 16.28 26.16
CA THR A 322 42.02 14.91 26.58
C THR A 322 41.20 14.46 27.80
N HIS A 323 40.93 15.35 28.76
CA HIS A 323 40.13 15.04 29.95
C HIS A 323 38.64 14.85 29.61
N ASP A 324 38.04 15.72 28.79
CA ASP A 324 36.68 15.54 28.27
C ASP A 324 36.57 14.30 27.35
N PHE A 325 37.65 13.96 26.62
CA PHE A 325 37.75 12.76 25.78
C PHE A 325 37.82 11.46 26.60
N LEU A 326 38.57 11.44 27.71
CA LEU A 326 38.70 10.26 28.58
C LEU A 326 37.44 10.02 29.41
N GLU A 327 36.67 11.05 29.77
CA GLU A 327 35.35 10.90 30.43
C GLU A 327 34.33 10.16 29.55
N SER A 328 34.48 10.21 28.22
CA SER A 328 33.59 9.50 27.29
C SER A 328 33.90 8.00 27.13
N ILE A 329 35.03 7.53 27.65
CA ILE A 329 35.49 6.15 27.51
C ILE A 329 35.13 5.38 28.78
N THR A 330 34.41 4.27 28.63
CA THR A 330 33.90 3.46 29.75
C THR A 330 34.99 2.90 30.67
N LYS A 331 36.23 2.77 30.20
CA LYS A 331 37.37 2.34 31.01
C LYS A 331 38.69 2.93 30.50
N VAL A 332 39.40 3.61 31.39
CA VAL A 332 40.73 4.20 31.12
C VAL A 332 41.80 3.33 31.78
N TYR A 333 42.80 2.91 31.01
CA TYR A 333 43.94 2.12 31.50
C TYR A 333 45.16 3.01 31.72
N THR A 334 46.02 2.63 32.67
CA THR A 334 47.33 3.26 32.86
C THR A 334 48.36 2.65 31.92
N ILE A 335 49.42 3.40 31.58
CA ILE A 335 50.48 2.86 30.71
C ILE A 335 51.26 1.75 31.42
N GLU A 336 51.36 1.81 32.74
CA GLU A 336 51.98 0.80 33.59
C GLU A 336 51.22 -0.54 33.53
N GLU A 337 49.88 -0.51 33.53
CA GLU A 337 49.06 -1.70 33.32
C GLU A 337 49.31 -2.32 31.94
N LEU A 338 49.36 -1.50 30.88
CA LEU A 338 49.60 -2.00 29.52
C LEU A 338 51.02 -2.53 29.34
N LYS A 339 52.03 -1.88 29.93
CA LYS A 339 53.42 -2.37 29.96
C LYS A 339 53.50 -3.69 30.72
N THR A 340 52.83 -3.82 31.86
CA THR A 340 52.80 -5.07 32.62
C THR A 340 52.13 -6.18 31.81
N ALA A 341 51.00 -5.87 31.15
CA ALA A 341 50.24 -6.83 30.35
C ALA A 341 51.00 -7.34 29.11
N THR A 342 51.93 -6.55 28.56
CA THR A 342 52.65 -6.82 27.31
C THR A 342 54.15 -7.09 27.49
N GLN A 343 54.62 -7.16 28.75
CA GLN A 343 56.06 -7.21 29.09
C GLN A 343 56.86 -6.08 28.44
N ASP A 344 56.45 -4.86 28.74
CA ASP A 344 56.99 -3.61 28.19
C ASP A 344 56.95 -3.54 26.65
N PHE A 345 55.82 -3.96 26.07
CA PHE A 345 55.62 -4.05 24.62
C PHE A 345 56.70 -4.88 23.92
N SER A 346 57.09 -6.01 24.53
CA SER A 346 58.09 -6.92 23.96
C SER A 346 57.66 -7.42 22.57
N PRO A 347 58.61 -7.56 21.62
CA PRO A 347 58.34 -8.18 20.31
C PRO A 347 57.70 -9.57 20.41
N ASP A 348 57.92 -10.33 21.50
CA ASP A 348 57.33 -11.66 21.73
C ASP A 348 55.80 -11.62 21.92
N PHE A 349 55.27 -10.43 22.18
CA PHE A 349 53.85 -10.16 22.33
C PHE A 349 53.26 -9.46 21.10
N LEU A 350 54.06 -9.14 20.09
CA LEU A 350 53.57 -8.51 18.87
C LEU A 350 52.75 -9.52 18.06
N ILE A 351 51.51 -9.17 17.75
CA ILE A 351 50.64 -9.94 16.85
C ILE A 351 50.96 -9.56 15.41
N LYS A 352 50.79 -8.27 15.08
CA LYS A 352 51.02 -7.71 13.74
C LYS A 352 51.04 -6.18 13.81
N GLY A 353 51.92 -5.54 13.05
CA GLY A 353 51.98 -4.08 12.95
C GLY A 353 52.24 -3.39 14.30
N THR A 354 51.23 -2.74 14.86
CA THR A 354 51.30 -2.05 16.16
C THR A 354 50.38 -2.69 17.23
N VAL A 355 49.91 -3.92 16.98
CA VAL A 355 49.01 -4.66 17.87
C VAL A 355 49.77 -5.69 18.67
N TYR A 356 49.67 -5.61 20.00
CA TYR A 356 50.28 -6.53 20.96
C TYR A 356 49.20 -7.38 21.63
N ARG A 357 49.47 -8.66 21.86
CA ARG A 357 48.67 -9.46 22.80
C ARG A 357 49.09 -9.07 24.22
N GLY A 358 48.13 -9.03 25.14
CA GLY A 358 48.44 -8.80 26.55
C GLY A 358 47.43 -9.49 27.45
N ARG A 359 47.76 -9.58 28.74
CA ARG A 359 46.85 -10.11 29.76
C ARG A 359 46.56 -9.03 30.81
N ILE A 360 45.30 -8.64 30.95
CA ILE A 360 44.84 -7.61 31.88
C ILE A 360 43.81 -8.24 32.81
N ASN A 361 44.06 -8.22 34.12
CA ASN A 361 43.18 -8.82 35.15
C ASN A 361 42.82 -10.30 34.91
N GLY A 362 43.70 -11.06 34.26
CA GLY A 362 43.49 -12.47 33.91
C GLY A 362 42.94 -12.70 32.49
N ASP A 363 42.33 -11.68 31.88
CA ASP A 363 41.73 -11.76 30.55
C ASP A 363 42.73 -11.40 29.44
N MET A 364 42.63 -12.09 28.31
CA MET A 364 43.42 -11.77 27.12
C MET A 364 42.86 -10.54 26.41
N ALA A 365 43.75 -9.64 25.98
CA ALA A 365 43.40 -8.42 25.27
C ALA A 365 44.33 -8.18 24.06
N ALA A 366 43.81 -7.48 23.05
CA ALA A 366 44.60 -6.95 21.94
C ALA A 366 44.83 -5.45 22.15
N ILE A 367 46.08 -5.04 22.30
CA ILE A 367 46.50 -3.68 22.62
C ILE A 367 47.10 -3.06 21.35
N LYS A 368 46.36 -2.16 20.69
CA LYS A 368 46.78 -1.49 19.47
C LYS A 368 47.30 -0.09 19.77
N LYS A 369 48.57 0.16 19.45
CA LYS A 369 49.16 1.51 19.50
C LYS A 369 48.73 2.31 18.26
N MET A 370 48.16 3.48 18.49
CA MET A 370 47.60 4.37 17.49
C MET A 370 48.38 5.68 17.42
N SER A 371 48.54 6.22 16.21
CA SER A 371 49.14 7.53 15.94
C SER A 371 48.14 8.43 15.20
N GLY A 372 48.12 9.72 15.51
CA GLY A 372 47.22 10.70 14.87
C GLY A 372 45.90 10.89 15.60
N ASP A 373 44.93 11.53 14.93
CA ASP A 373 43.59 11.80 15.48
C ASP A 373 42.76 10.51 15.50
N VAL A 374 42.46 10.03 16.70
CA VAL A 374 41.64 8.83 16.95
C VAL A 374 40.21 9.15 17.38
N SER A 375 39.85 10.44 17.45
CA SER A 375 38.59 10.91 18.02
C SER A 375 37.37 10.32 17.31
N LYS A 376 37.47 10.10 15.99
CA LYS A 376 36.39 9.51 15.19
C LYS A 376 36.16 8.03 15.52
N GLU A 377 37.24 7.26 15.61
CA GLU A 377 37.16 5.82 15.89
C GLU A 377 36.59 5.55 17.28
N ILE A 378 36.99 6.34 18.29
CA ILE A 378 36.43 6.25 19.66
C ILE A 378 34.94 6.60 19.66
N LYS A 379 34.56 7.71 19.00
CA LYS A 379 33.15 8.15 18.92
C LYS A 379 32.25 7.09 18.27
N ILE A 380 32.77 6.35 17.31
CA ILE A 380 32.07 5.24 16.65
C ILE A 380 32.03 4.02 17.57
N LEU A 381 33.17 3.57 18.08
CA LEU A 381 33.30 2.38 18.94
C LEU A 381 32.49 2.48 20.24
N ASN A 382 32.30 3.68 20.79
CA ASN A 382 31.44 3.91 21.95
C ASN A 382 29.94 3.76 21.66
N LYS A 383 29.53 3.83 20.39
CA LYS A 383 28.13 3.79 19.96
C LYS A 383 27.70 2.44 19.39
N ILE A 384 28.65 1.55 19.10
CA ILE A 384 28.38 0.25 18.48
C ILE A 384 28.73 -0.88 19.46
N ASN A 385 27.83 -1.85 19.57
CA ASN A 385 28.05 -3.05 20.37
C ASN A 385 27.25 -4.21 19.78
N HIS A 386 27.95 -5.21 19.24
CA HIS A 386 27.33 -6.36 18.60
C HIS A 386 28.30 -7.55 18.60
N PHE A 387 27.78 -8.78 18.67
CA PHE A 387 28.60 -10.00 18.78
C PHE A 387 29.60 -10.17 17.63
N ASN A 388 29.22 -9.76 16.42
CA ASN A 388 30.05 -9.83 15.21
C ASN A 388 30.86 -8.54 14.93
N LEU A 389 30.97 -7.62 15.89
CA LEU A 389 31.89 -6.48 15.83
C LEU A 389 32.91 -6.61 16.96
N ILE A 390 34.16 -6.18 16.73
CA ILE A 390 35.18 -6.20 17.77
C ILE A 390 34.84 -5.17 18.85
N ARG A 391 34.84 -5.60 20.11
CA ARG A 391 34.51 -4.72 21.24
C ARG A 391 35.76 -3.97 21.73
N LEU A 392 35.68 -2.65 21.80
CA LEU A 392 36.63 -1.82 22.53
C LEU A 392 36.36 -1.93 24.03
N SER A 393 37.35 -2.39 24.79
CA SER A 393 37.27 -2.53 26.24
C SER A 393 37.79 -1.31 27.00
N GLY A 394 38.51 -0.41 26.35
CA GLY A 394 39.00 0.84 26.92
C GLY A 394 40.21 1.40 26.18
N ALA A 395 40.77 2.49 26.69
CA ALA A 395 41.91 3.17 26.10
C ALA A 395 42.90 3.70 27.15
N CYS A 396 44.14 3.96 26.72
CA CYS A 396 45.15 4.67 27.47
C CYS A 396 45.74 5.76 26.58
N PHE A 397 45.96 6.96 27.12
CA PHE A 397 46.75 7.99 26.45
C PHE A 397 48.05 8.20 27.23
N SER A 398 49.19 7.96 26.57
CA SER A 398 50.50 8.13 27.21
C SER A 398 51.56 8.50 26.19
N GLN A 399 52.42 9.45 26.58
CA GLN A 399 53.55 9.93 25.76
C GLN A 399 53.13 10.37 24.33
N GLY A 400 51.94 10.96 24.19
CA GLY A 400 51.42 11.44 22.90
C GLY A 400 50.83 10.35 21.99
N TYR A 401 50.70 9.12 22.49
CA TYR A 401 50.09 8.00 21.75
C TYR A 401 48.83 7.50 22.46
N TRP A 402 47.85 7.10 21.65
CA TRP A 402 46.69 6.37 22.12
C TRP A 402 46.94 4.87 22.02
N TYR A 403 46.51 4.13 23.04
CA TYR A 403 46.56 2.68 23.08
C TYR A 403 45.14 2.17 23.29
N PHE A 404 44.61 1.44 22.31
CA PHE A 404 43.28 0.85 22.39
C PHE A 404 43.36 -0.59 22.84
N VAL A 405 42.51 -0.93 23.81
CA VAL A 405 42.42 -2.27 24.38
C VAL A 405 41.15 -2.91 23.86
N TYR A 406 41.28 -3.84 22.92
CA TYR A 406 40.18 -4.61 22.36
C TYR A 406 40.10 -5.99 23.00
N GLU A 407 38.93 -6.63 22.88
CA GLU A 407 38.83 -8.07 23.12
C GLU A 407 39.81 -8.85 22.22
N TYR A 408 40.33 -9.97 22.71
CA TYR A 408 41.32 -10.76 21.98
C TYR A 408 40.65 -11.83 21.10
N ALA A 409 40.77 -11.66 19.77
CA ALA A 409 40.37 -12.66 18.79
C ALA A 409 41.49 -13.70 18.58
N ALA A 410 41.38 -14.84 19.25
CA ALA A 410 42.45 -15.82 19.40
C ALA A 410 42.95 -16.44 18.08
N ASN A 411 42.10 -16.48 17.05
CA ASN A 411 42.43 -17.11 15.77
C ASN A 411 42.94 -16.11 14.71
N GLY A 412 43.14 -14.84 15.05
CA GLY A 412 43.75 -13.86 14.15
C GLY A 412 42.85 -13.45 13.00
N SER A 413 43.42 -12.92 11.91
CA SER A 413 42.65 -12.39 10.77
C SER A 413 42.19 -13.48 9.82
N LEU A 414 40.99 -13.34 9.25
CA LEU A 414 40.43 -14.25 8.24
C LEU A 414 41.36 -14.35 7.01
N ARG A 415 42.02 -13.26 6.63
CA ARG A 415 43.02 -13.25 5.56
C ARG A 415 44.10 -14.31 5.75
N ASP A 416 44.60 -14.49 6.98
CA ASP A 416 45.69 -15.44 7.26
C ASP A 416 45.19 -16.90 7.15
N TRP A 417 43.88 -17.15 7.31
CA TRP A 417 43.25 -18.46 7.10
C TRP A 417 42.99 -18.76 5.62
N ILE A 418 42.73 -17.74 4.80
CA ILE A 418 42.49 -17.90 3.36
C ILE A 418 43.83 -18.00 2.61
N HIS A 419 44.74 -17.03 2.80
CA HIS A 419 45.97 -16.85 1.99
C HIS A 419 47.22 -17.38 2.69
N ARG A 420 47.11 -18.56 3.31
CA ARG A 420 48.11 -19.22 4.17
C ARG A 420 49.58 -18.94 3.79
N SER A 421 50.41 -18.72 4.81
CA SER A 421 51.87 -18.77 4.64
C SER A 421 52.36 -20.22 4.54
N ASN A 422 53.41 -20.48 3.76
CA ASN A 422 53.98 -21.82 3.58
C ASN A 422 54.25 -22.51 4.93
N GLY A 423 53.55 -23.61 5.22
CA GLY A 423 53.75 -24.47 6.40
C GLY A 423 52.60 -24.48 7.44
N ASP A 424 51.63 -23.58 7.35
CA ASP A 424 50.43 -23.61 8.21
C ASP A 424 49.43 -24.65 7.69
N SER A 425 48.99 -25.65 8.46
CA SER A 425 48.10 -26.75 8.03
C SER A 425 46.60 -26.48 8.23
N ARG A 426 46.21 -25.31 8.73
CA ARG A 426 44.81 -24.98 9.07
C ARG A 426 43.97 -24.81 7.80
N ILE A 427 42.78 -25.41 7.77
CA ILE A 427 41.83 -25.36 6.65
C ILE A 427 40.43 -25.10 7.21
N LEU A 428 39.75 -24.09 6.67
CA LEU A 428 38.33 -23.86 6.97
C LEU A 428 37.47 -24.79 6.13
N SER A 429 36.63 -25.58 6.80
CA SER A 429 35.59 -26.39 6.17
C SER A 429 34.55 -25.50 5.48
N TRP A 430 33.79 -26.07 4.54
CA TRP A 430 32.66 -25.39 3.88
C TRP A 430 31.68 -24.77 4.88
N LYS A 431 31.36 -25.50 5.97
CA LYS A 431 30.44 -25.03 7.02
C LYS A 431 31.01 -23.83 7.78
N GLU A 432 32.30 -23.85 8.11
CA GLU A 432 32.96 -22.74 8.79
C GLU A 432 33.03 -21.50 7.89
N ARG A 433 33.32 -21.67 6.59
CA ARG A 433 33.31 -20.59 5.59
C ARG A 433 31.94 -19.92 5.50
N LEU A 434 30.86 -20.71 5.40
CA LEU A 434 29.49 -20.19 5.41
C LEU A 434 29.16 -19.45 6.70
N ARG A 435 29.52 -20.01 7.86
CA ARG A 435 29.29 -19.39 9.16
C ARG A 435 30.03 -18.05 9.31
N ILE A 436 31.27 -17.98 8.84
CA ILE A 436 32.08 -16.76 8.85
C ILE A 436 31.44 -15.70 7.92
N ALA A 437 31.02 -16.08 6.71
CA ALA A 437 30.33 -15.17 5.80
C ALA A 437 29.04 -14.62 6.41
N LEU A 438 28.27 -15.49 7.07
CA LEU A 438 27.06 -15.11 7.80
C LEU A 438 27.35 -14.14 8.96
N ASP A 439 28.38 -14.42 9.76
CA ASP A 439 28.79 -13.54 10.85
C ASP A 439 29.16 -12.14 10.37
N VAL A 440 29.91 -12.04 9.27
CA VAL A 440 30.28 -10.76 8.66
C VAL A 440 29.05 -10.04 8.13
N ALA A 441 28.16 -10.73 7.41
CA ALA A 441 26.90 -10.14 6.93
C ALA A 441 26.04 -9.61 8.08
N THR A 442 25.96 -10.35 9.19
CA THR A 442 25.23 -9.94 10.40
C THR A 442 25.84 -8.69 11.04
N GLY A 443 27.18 -8.61 11.11
CA GLY A 443 27.87 -7.43 11.62
C GLY A 443 27.65 -6.19 10.75
N LEU A 444 27.71 -6.33 9.41
CA LEU A 444 27.42 -5.23 8.48
C LEU A 444 25.96 -4.79 8.55
N ASN A 445 25.01 -5.72 8.63
CA ASN A 445 23.59 -5.41 8.82
C ASN A 445 23.38 -4.53 10.07
N TYR A 446 24.04 -4.87 11.19
CA TYR A 446 23.98 -4.05 12.39
C TYR A 446 24.47 -2.61 12.15
N LEU A 447 25.61 -2.43 11.47
CA LEU A 447 26.13 -1.09 11.17
C LEU A 447 25.22 -0.29 10.23
N HIS A 448 24.64 -0.97 9.24
CA HIS A 448 23.83 -0.33 8.20
C HIS A 448 22.42 0.00 8.68
N ASN A 449 21.79 -0.85 9.49
CA ASN A 449 20.37 -0.71 9.80
C ASN A 449 20.09 -0.37 11.26
N TYR A 450 21.03 -0.64 12.18
CA TYR A 450 20.79 -0.51 13.62
C TYR A 450 21.72 0.49 14.33
N ALA A 451 22.82 0.91 13.70
CA ALA A 451 23.63 2.01 14.22
C ALA A 451 22.98 3.37 13.94
N SER A 452 23.05 4.29 14.91
CA SER A 452 22.55 5.67 14.76
C SER A 452 23.67 6.70 15.04
N PRO A 453 24.06 7.52 14.05
CA PRO A 453 23.61 7.52 12.65
C PRO A 453 24.02 6.25 11.88
N GLN A 454 23.43 5.99 10.70
CA GLN A 454 23.80 4.85 9.84
C GLN A 454 25.30 4.88 9.51
N LEU A 455 26.02 3.79 9.79
CA LEU A 455 27.48 3.72 9.62
C LEU A 455 27.89 2.84 8.44
N VAL A 456 28.82 3.33 7.63
CA VAL A 456 29.51 2.58 6.57
C VAL A 456 30.95 2.32 7.03
N HIS A 457 31.39 1.08 6.97
CA HIS A 457 32.74 0.66 7.38
C HIS A 457 33.81 1.24 6.44
N THR A 458 33.56 1.22 5.12
CA THR A 458 34.41 1.75 4.02
C THR A 458 35.77 1.08 3.80
N ASP A 459 36.24 0.27 4.76
CA ASP A 459 37.45 -0.55 4.63
C ASP A 459 37.19 -2.02 4.93
N MET A 460 36.05 -2.54 4.48
CA MET A 460 35.71 -3.94 4.67
C MET A 460 36.63 -4.83 3.81
N ASN A 461 37.38 -5.75 4.43
CA ASN A 461 38.24 -6.72 3.75
C ASN A 461 38.58 -7.89 4.69
N SER A 462 39.18 -8.97 4.17
CA SER A 462 39.50 -10.18 4.94
C SER A 462 40.55 -9.96 6.06
N SER A 463 41.37 -8.90 6.01
CA SER A 463 42.29 -8.56 7.12
C SER A 463 41.57 -7.88 8.28
N ASN A 464 40.46 -7.20 7.98
CA ASN A 464 39.62 -6.49 8.94
C ASN A 464 38.47 -7.36 9.47
N VAL A 465 38.53 -8.67 9.21
CA VAL A 465 37.70 -9.69 9.88
C VAL A 465 38.63 -10.53 10.74
N VAL A 466 38.38 -10.58 12.04
CA VAL A 466 39.13 -11.43 12.97
C VAL A 466 38.26 -12.55 13.50
N LEU A 467 38.87 -13.69 13.82
CA LEU A 467 38.20 -14.88 14.30
C LEU A 467 38.48 -15.07 15.79
N ASP A 468 37.42 -15.21 16.58
CA ASP A 468 37.54 -15.55 17.99
C ASP A 468 37.89 -17.04 18.19
N HIS A 469 37.94 -17.48 19.45
CA HIS A 469 38.28 -18.86 19.81
C HIS A 469 37.35 -19.93 19.19
N ASP A 470 36.10 -19.59 18.90
CA ASP A 470 35.08 -20.49 18.32
C ASP A 470 34.99 -20.40 16.79
N LEU A 471 35.94 -19.67 16.17
CA LEU A 471 35.92 -19.31 14.75
C LEU A 471 34.64 -18.55 14.37
N ARG A 472 34.16 -17.67 15.26
CA ARG A 472 33.13 -16.67 14.92
C ARG A 472 33.81 -15.40 14.41
N ALA A 473 33.19 -14.80 13.40
CA ALA A 473 33.77 -13.63 12.74
C ALA A 473 33.37 -12.33 13.45
N LYS A 474 34.37 -11.45 13.63
CA LYS A 474 34.23 -10.10 14.19
C LYS A 474 34.86 -9.07 13.27
N ILE A 475 34.10 -8.04 12.89
CA ILE A 475 34.58 -6.92 12.08
C ILE A 475 35.40 -5.96 12.95
N THR A 476 36.55 -5.52 12.46
CA THR A 476 37.48 -4.60 13.15
C THR A 476 37.94 -3.46 12.23
N ASN A 477 38.69 -2.50 12.79
CA ASN A 477 39.30 -1.36 12.09
C ASN A 477 38.30 -0.29 11.60
N PHE A 478 37.57 0.30 12.54
CA PHE A 478 36.58 1.35 12.29
C PHE A 478 37.18 2.74 12.05
N GLY A 479 38.50 2.87 11.95
CA GLY A 479 39.17 4.17 11.77
C GLY A 479 38.79 4.94 10.51
N LEU A 480 38.34 4.24 9.46
CA LEU A 480 37.87 4.85 8.20
C LEU A 480 36.34 4.97 8.12
N ALA A 481 35.64 4.33 9.06
CA ALA A 481 34.18 4.28 9.10
C ALA A 481 33.57 5.68 9.24
N ARG A 482 32.41 5.85 8.63
CA ARG A 482 31.76 7.16 8.50
C ARG A 482 30.26 7.03 8.37
N SER A 483 29.56 8.12 8.65
CA SER A 483 28.12 8.19 8.45
C SER A 483 27.77 8.11 6.96
N ALA A 484 26.73 7.33 6.62
CA ALA A 484 26.08 7.37 5.31
C ALA A 484 25.21 8.64 5.13
N GLU A 485 24.89 9.32 6.23
CA GLU A 485 24.06 10.52 6.23
C GLU A 485 24.91 11.76 5.89
N GLY A 486 24.57 12.44 4.79
CA GLY A 486 25.11 13.76 4.45
C GLY A 486 24.41 14.89 5.21
N GLN A 487 24.84 16.14 4.97
CA GLN A 487 24.11 17.29 5.52
C GLN A 487 22.72 17.41 4.86
N GLU A 488 21.72 17.76 5.67
CA GLU A 488 20.35 18.04 5.22
C GLU A 488 19.67 16.87 4.46
N GLY A 489 19.98 15.62 4.84
CA GLY A 489 19.30 14.43 4.30
C GLY A 489 19.80 13.95 2.92
N ASN A 490 20.87 14.54 2.39
CA ASN A 490 21.51 14.10 1.15
C ASN A 490 22.44 12.89 1.34
N PHE A 491 22.84 12.23 0.25
CA PHE A 491 23.90 11.22 0.26
C PHE A 491 25.22 11.80 0.78
N ALA A 492 25.91 11.06 1.64
CA ALA A 492 27.26 11.41 2.03
C ALA A 492 28.21 11.27 0.82
N LEU A 493 28.70 12.41 0.32
CA LEU A 493 29.76 12.47 -0.70
C LEU A 493 31.09 12.87 -0.06
N THR A 494 32.16 12.19 -0.44
CA THR A 494 33.52 12.55 -0.01
C THR A 494 34.42 12.84 -1.20
N LYS A 495 35.23 13.89 -1.08
CA LYS A 495 36.33 14.16 -2.02
C LYS A 495 37.58 13.29 -1.72
N HIS A 496 37.59 12.64 -0.56
CA HIS A 496 38.67 11.78 -0.09
C HIS A 496 38.16 10.34 0.01
N VAL A 497 38.37 9.57 -1.05
CA VAL A 497 38.15 8.12 -1.10
C VAL A 497 39.31 7.45 -0.36
N VAL A 498 38.99 6.58 0.58
CA VAL A 498 39.95 5.83 1.39
C VAL A 498 39.46 4.39 1.49
N GLY A 499 40.38 3.44 1.61
CA GLY A 499 40.05 2.01 1.69
C GLY A 499 41.10 1.16 0.99
N THR A 500 40.96 -0.15 1.09
CA THR A 500 41.92 -1.10 0.55
C THR A 500 41.67 -1.38 -0.95
N LYS A 501 42.68 -1.12 -1.80
CA LYS A 501 42.63 -1.39 -3.24
C LYS A 501 42.21 -2.84 -3.51
N GLY A 502 41.24 -3.04 -4.43
CA GLY A 502 40.64 -4.34 -4.73
C GLY A 502 39.35 -4.64 -3.95
N PHE A 503 39.01 -3.87 -2.92
CA PHE A 503 37.74 -3.98 -2.19
C PHE A 503 36.85 -2.73 -2.37
N ILE A 504 37.41 -1.66 -2.95
CA ILE A 504 36.72 -0.39 -3.15
C ILE A 504 35.69 -0.54 -4.27
N ALA A 505 34.43 -0.26 -3.94
CA ALA A 505 33.32 -0.26 -4.89
C ALA A 505 33.52 0.82 -5.98
N PRO A 506 33.13 0.56 -7.24
CA PRO A 506 33.37 1.46 -8.36
C PRO A 506 32.74 2.85 -8.16
N GLU A 507 31.51 2.91 -7.64
CA GLU A 507 30.83 4.19 -7.37
C GLU A 507 31.49 5.00 -6.26
N TYR A 508 32.11 4.34 -5.29
CA TYR A 508 32.85 5.03 -4.24
C TYR A 508 34.16 5.59 -4.79
N LEU A 509 34.85 4.83 -5.65
CA LEU A 509 36.08 5.25 -6.31
C LEU A 509 35.86 6.41 -7.30
N GLU A 510 34.81 6.32 -8.13
CA GLU A 510 34.53 7.27 -9.20
C GLU A 510 33.84 8.54 -8.72
N MET A 511 32.87 8.41 -7.81
CA MET A 511 31.96 9.50 -7.42
C MET A 511 32.13 9.93 -5.97
N GLY A 512 32.92 9.21 -5.17
CA GLY A 512 33.05 9.48 -3.74
C GLY A 512 31.75 9.20 -2.96
N LEU A 513 30.86 8.37 -3.50
CA LEU A 513 29.57 8.06 -2.89
C LEU A 513 29.74 7.13 -1.69
N VAL A 514 29.36 7.60 -0.51
CA VAL A 514 29.37 6.82 0.72
C VAL A 514 27.97 6.28 0.96
N SER A 515 27.80 4.97 0.84
CA SER A 515 26.55 4.28 1.12
C SER A 515 26.82 2.88 1.68
N PRO A 516 25.85 2.23 2.33
CA PRO A 516 25.95 0.83 2.74
C PRO A 516 26.40 -0.12 1.61
N MET A 517 26.03 0.19 0.37
CA MET A 517 26.36 -0.63 -0.81
C MET A 517 27.85 -0.72 -1.09
N VAL A 518 28.65 0.23 -0.58
CA VAL A 518 30.12 0.19 -0.66
C VAL A 518 30.65 -1.00 0.15
N ASP A 519 30.10 -1.23 1.35
CA ASP A 519 30.48 -2.38 2.18
C ASP A 519 29.92 -3.69 1.61
N VAL A 520 28.74 -3.67 0.96
CA VAL A 520 28.17 -4.86 0.30
C VAL A 520 29.06 -5.35 -0.83
N TYR A 521 29.59 -4.44 -1.66
CA TYR A 521 30.55 -4.80 -2.70
C TYR A 521 31.81 -5.42 -2.11
N ALA A 522 32.40 -4.74 -1.12
CA ALA A 522 33.58 -5.22 -0.43
C ALA A 522 33.35 -6.59 0.25
N PHE A 523 32.15 -6.81 0.81
CA PHE A 523 31.73 -8.11 1.33
C PHE A 523 31.62 -9.18 0.24
N GLY A 524 31.11 -8.84 -0.95
CA GLY A 524 31.14 -9.73 -2.12
C GLY A 524 32.56 -10.18 -2.48
N VAL A 525 33.54 -9.27 -2.42
CA VAL A 525 34.96 -9.60 -2.62
C VAL A 525 35.47 -10.52 -1.51
N VAL A 526 35.12 -10.24 -0.24
CA VAL A 526 35.49 -11.11 0.90
C VAL A 526 34.90 -12.52 0.75
N MET A 527 33.63 -12.64 0.35
CA MET A 527 33.02 -13.94 0.07
C MET A 527 33.73 -14.68 -1.06
N LEU A 528 34.14 -13.97 -2.12
CA LEU A 528 34.92 -14.55 -3.20
C LEU A 528 36.26 -15.08 -2.70
N GLU A 529 36.97 -14.35 -1.83
CA GLU A 529 38.20 -14.84 -1.18
C GLU A 529 37.90 -16.08 -0.31
N ILE A 530 36.84 -16.05 0.50
CA ILE A 530 36.44 -17.15 1.39
C ILE A 530 36.21 -18.44 0.60
N PHE A 531 35.51 -18.39 -0.54
CA PHE A 531 35.07 -19.61 -1.24
C PHE A 531 36.02 -20.08 -2.33
N THR A 532 36.83 -19.18 -2.90
CA THR A 532 37.82 -19.54 -3.95
C THR A 532 39.22 -19.80 -3.40
N GLY A 533 39.53 -19.31 -2.20
CA GLY A 533 40.89 -19.38 -1.64
C GLY A 533 41.90 -18.48 -2.37
N LYS A 534 41.44 -17.56 -3.22
CA LYS A 534 42.29 -16.68 -4.04
C LYS A 534 42.29 -15.25 -3.53
N GLU A 535 43.43 -14.57 -3.60
CA GLU A 535 43.55 -13.18 -3.19
C GLU A 535 42.84 -12.24 -4.16
N ALA A 536 42.13 -11.24 -3.61
CA ALA A 536 41.39 -10.24 -4.39
C ALA A 536 42.24 -9.60 -5.50
N SER A 537 43.50 -9.25 -5.24
CA SER A 537 44.42 -8.62 -6.22
C SER A 537 44.66 -9.49 -7.47
N LEU A 538 44.77 -10.80 -7.31
CA LEU A 538 44.98 -11.76 -8.42
C LEU A 538 43.73 -11.95 -9.28
N LEU A 539 42.55 -11.61 -8.76
CA LEU A 539 41.28 -11.71 -9.46
C LEU A 539 41.02 -10.51 -10.37
N TYR A 540 41.62 -9.34 -10.09
CA TYR A 540 41.52 -8.13 -10.92
C TYR A 540 42.54 -8.06 -12.07
N GLU A 541 43.72 -8.67 -11.93
CA GLU A 541 44.79 -8.60 -12.95
C GLU A 541 44.72 -9.73 -13.99
N GLY A 542 43.89 -10.75 -13.79
CA GLY A 542 43.92 -11.99 -14.60
C GLY A 542 42.69 -12.30 -15.46
N VAL A 543 41.48 -11.87 -15.09
CA VAL A 543 40.25 -12.21 -15.82
C VAL A 543 39.23 -11.10 -15.57
N GLU A 544 38.66 -10.52 -16.62
CA GLU A 544 37.39 -9.81 -16.55
C GLU A 544 36.34 -10.84 -16.12
N LEU A 545 36.18 -11.07 -14.80
CA LEU A 545 35.36 -12.13 -14.23
C LEU A 545 33.89 -11.87 -14.58
N GLN A 546 33.47 -12.28 -15.77
CA GLN A 546 32.08 -12.50 -16.11
C GLN A 546 31.63 -13.77 -15.37
N LEU A 547 31.37 -13.64 -14.07
CA LEU A 547 30.80 -14.70 -13.24
C LEU A 547 29.55 -15.30 -13.91
N SER A 548 28.82 -14.48 -14.68
CA SER A 548 27.67 -14.85 -15.51
C SER A 548 27.90 -15.96 -16.54
N GLU A 549 29.12 -16.15 -17.08
CA GLU A 549 29.40 -17.25 -18.02
C GLU A 549 29.73 -18.58 -17.31
N ILE A 550 29.93 -18.55 -15.98
CA ILE A 550 30.47 -19.67 -15.19
C ILE A 550 29.41 -20.34 -14.28
N LEU A 551 28.21 -19.77 -14.16
CA LEU A 551 27.12 -20.23 -13.26
C LEU A 551 26.43 -21.55 -13.66
N ALA A 552 27.02 -22.36 -14.54
CA ALA A 552 26.58 -23.74 -14.77
C ALA A 552 27.16 -24.67 -13.68
N GLU A 553 26.36 -25.61 -13.15
CA GLU A 553 26.77 -26.58 -12.12
C GLU A 553 28.08 -27.32 -12.48
N GLU A 554 28.31 -27.60 -13.76
CA GLU A 554 29.50 -28.30 -14.26
C GLU A 554 30.81 -27.49 -14.13
N ASN A 555 30.73 -26.17 -13.96
CA ASN A 555 31.90 -25.28 -13.93
C ASN A 555 32.22 -24.70 -12.55
N VAL A 556 31.28 -24.72 -11.60
CA VAL A 556 31.47 -24.14 -10.26
C VAL A 556 32.64 -24.78 -9.51
N GLY A 557 32.85 -26.10 -9.70
CA GLY A 557 33.94 -26.82 -9.05
C GLY A 557 35.34 -26.39 -9.47
N LYS A 558 35.50 -25.71 -10.62
CA LYS A 558 36.80 -25.15 -11.06
C LYS A 558 37.16 -23.85 -10.34
N LEU A 559 36.16 -23.18 -9.75
CA LEU A 559 36.30 -21.89 -9.08
C LEU A 559 36.45 -22.04 -7.56
N MET A 560 35.80 -23.05 -6.99
CA MET A 560 35.87 -23.38 -5.58
C MET A 560 37.30 -23.70 -5.15
N ASP A 561 37.63 -23.36 -3.91
CA ASP A 561 38.94 -23.64 -3.31
C ASP A 561 39.27 -25.15 -3.43
N PRO A 562 40.37 -25.52 -4.12
CA PRO A 562 40.79 -26.91 -4.27
C PRO A 562 40.97 -27.64 -2.93
N LEU A 563 41.27 -26.91 -1.85
CA LEU A 563 41.43 -27.47 -0.50
C LEU A 563 40.11 -27.96 0.11
N LEU A 564 38.96 -27.61 -0.45
CA LEU A 564 37.69 -28.20 -0.05
C LEU A 564 37.56 -29.64 -0.57
N GLU A 565 38.36 -30.06 -1.57
CA GLU A 565 38.35 -31.41 -2.15
C GLU A 565 36.96 -31.90 -2.59
N GLY A 566 36.07 -30.97 -3.00
CA GLY A 566 34.69 -31.28 -3.35
C GLY A 566 33.75 -31.50 -2.16
N ASN A 567 34.20 -31.27 -0.92
CA ASN A 567 33.39 -31.38 0.30
C ASN A 567 32.45 -30.18 0.50
N TYR A 568 31.59 -29.92 -0.48
CA TYR A 568 30.52 -28.94 -0.43
C TYR A 568 29.36 -29.40 -1.34
N PRO A 569 28.09 -29.10 -0.99
CA PRO A 569 26.98 -29.39 -1.88
C PRO A 569 27.06 -28.51 -3.14
N PRO A 570 27.13 -29.06 -4.37
CA PRO A 570 27.31 -28.29 -5.59
C PRO A 570 26.23 -27.22 -5.81
N HIS A 571 24.97 -27.55 -5.52
CA HIS A 571 23.86 -26.60 -5.62
C HIS A 571 24.02 -25.40 -4.67
N LEU A 572 24.50 -25.62 -3.43
CA LEU A 572 24.77 -24.53 -2.49
C LEU A 572 25.97 -23.69 -2.94
N ALA A 573 26.97 -24.30 -3.56
CA ALA A 573 28.09 -23.56 -4.14
C ALA A 573 27.62 -22.64 -5.27
N VAL A 574 26.72 -23.09 -6.15
CA VAL A 574 26.12 -22.22 -7.18
C VAL A 574 25.37 -21.05 -6.54
N LEU A 575 24.52 -21.30 -5.53
CA LEU A 575 23.79 -20.23 -4.83
C LEU A 575 24.72 -19.21 -4.16
N VAL A 576 25.81 -19.67 -3.56
CA VAL A 576 26.83 -18.79 -2.96
C VAL A 576 27.50 -17.94 -4.04
N MET A 577 27.84 -18.52 -5.20
CA MET A 577 28.43 -17.78 -6.30
C MET A 577 27.45 -16.78 -6.94
N GLU A 578 26.17 -17.11 -7.05
CA GLU A 578 25.13 -16.17 -7.48
C GLU A 578 24.99 -14.99 -6.51
N LEU A 579 25.06 -15.26 -5.19
CA LEU A 579 25.03 -14.20 -4.19
C LEU A 579 26.26 -13.29 -4.30
N ILE A 580 27.45 -13.87 -4.54
CA ILE A 580 28.68 -13.11 -4.80
C ILE A 580 28.52 -12.23 -6.05
N ASP A 581 28.01 -12.76 -7.15
CA ASP A 581 27.75 -12.00 -8.39
C ASP A 581 26.78 -10.82 -8.14
N LYS A 582 25.74 -11.02 -7.33
CA LYS A 582 24.82 -9.95 -6.93
C LYS A 582 25.51 -8.88 -6.09
N CYS A 583 26.35 -9.25 -5.11
CA CYS A 583 27.12 -8.28 -4.31
C CYS A 583 28.11 -7.47 -5.15
N LEU A 584 28.68 -8.09 -6.20
CA LEU A 584 29.71 -7.49 -7.05
C LEU A 584 29.18 -6.69 -8.24
N LYS A 585 27.87 -6.44 -8.33
CA LYS A 585 27.31 -5.61 -9.42
C LYS A 585 27.90 -4.21 -9.41
N ASN A 586 28.23 -3.69 -10.60
CA ASN A 586 28.78 -2.35 -10.76
C ASN A 586 27.79 -1.27 -10.29
N ASP A 587 26.49 -1.50 -10.50
CA ASP A 587 25.46 -0.60 -9.98
C ASP A 587 25.15 -0.94 -8.51
N PRO A 588 25.33 0.00 -7.57
CA PRO A 588 25.07 -0.25 -6.15
C PRO A 588 23.62 -0.66 -5.87
N SER A 589 22.66 -0.28 -6.71
CA SER A 589 21.25 -0.61 -6.50
C SER A 589 20.83 -1.99 -7.01
N ASP A 590 21.67 -2.65 -7.80
CA ASP A 590 21.50 -4.05 -8.18
C ASP A 590 22.11 -5.00 -7.12
N ARG A 591 22.76 -4.46 -6.08
CA ARG A 591 23.33 -5.23 -4.96
C ARG A 591 22.27 -5.51 -3.89
N PRO A 592 22.37 -6.65 -3.17
CA PRO A 592 21.42 -6.97 -2.12
C PRO A 592 21.61 -6.08 -0.90
N ILE A 593 20.51 -5.73 -0.23
CA ILE A 593 20.58 -5.19 1.14
C ILE A 593 20.93 -6.36 2.06
N LEU A 594 21.91 -6.17 2.94
CA LEU A 594 22.25 -7.16 3.96
C LEU A 594 21.20 -7.13 5.08
N GLU A 595 19.98 -7.58 4.80
CA GLU A 595 18.92 -7.74 5.79
C GLU A 595 18.87 -9.21 6.24
N TRP A 596 19.40 -9.51 7.43
CA TRP A 596 19.32 -10.86 7.98
C TRP A 596 17.96 -11.09 8.66
N LYS A 597 16.99 -11.57 7.89
CA LYS A 597 15.70 -12.06 8.40
C LYS A 597 15.82 -13.48 8.95
N GLY A 598 16.52 -13.68 10.08
CA GLY A 598 16.37 -14.84 10.98
C GLY A 598 16.27 -16.27 10.39
N ASP A 599 16.71 -16.51 9.15
CA ASP A 599 16.40 -17.74 8.41
C ASP A 599 17.42 -18.83 8.79
N VAL A 600 17.25 -19.42 9.97
CA VAL A 600 18.00 -20.60 10.46
C VAL A 600 17.56 -21.89 9.71
N THR A 601 16.89 -21.77 8.56
CA THR A 601 16.30 -22.90 7.84
C THR A 601 17.16 -23.45 6.69
N LEU A 602 18.34 -22.86 6.38
CA LEU A 602 19.25 -23.37 5.34
C LEU A 602 20.50 -24.10 5.86
N VAL A 603 20.74 -24.18 7.17
CA VAL A 603 21.94 -24.86 7.73
C VAL A 603 21.61 -25.97 8.74
N HIS A 604 20.33 -26.17 9.10
CA HIS A 604 19.96 -27.17 10.11
C HIS A 604 19.10 -28.36 9.65
N GLN A 605 18.65 -28.42 8.39
CA GLN A 605 17.74 -29.49 7.95
C GLN A 605 18.36 -30.70 7.23
N GLU A 606 19.68 -30.78 7.05
CA GLU A 606 20.33 -31.93 6.38
C GLU A 606 21.55 -32.46 7.17
N LEU A 607 21.34 -32.84 8.43
CA LEU A 607 22.26 -33.75 9.13
C LEU A 607 21.48 -34.99 9.56
N PRO A 608 21.61 -36.14 8.86
CA PRO A 608 21.04 -37.38 9.36
C PRO A 608 21.82 -37.85 10.60
N PRO A 609 21.17 -38.13 11.75
CA PRO A 609 21.79 -38.95 12.77
C PRO A 609 21.84 -40.40 12.29
N PHE A 610 23.06 -40.94 12.34
CA PHE A 610 23.48 -42.34 12.31
C PHE A 610 22.40 -43.43 12.37
N ASN A 611 22.49 -44.34 11.38
CA ASN A 611 22.14 -45.76 11.38
C ASN A 611 21.48 -46.34 12.64
N MET A 612 20.29 -46.95 12.45
CA MET A 612 20.11 -48.38 12.75
C MET A 612 19.16 -49.03 11.73
N ALA A 613 19.48 -50.26 11.39
CA ALA A 613 19.00 -51.05 10.27
C ALA A 613 17.52 -51.45 10.33
N SER A 614 16.92 -51.70 9.15
CA SER A 614 16.40 -53.02 8.71
C SER A 614 15.15 -52.92 7.81
N THR A 615 15.34 -53.30 6.54
CA THR A 615 14.48 -54.15 5.68
C THR A 615 13.02 -53.80 5.35
N ALA A 616 12.76 -53.70 4.03
CA ALA A 616 11.63 -54.21 3.21
C ALA A 616 11.07 -53.11 2.27
N CYS A 617 11.59 -52.91 1.05
CA CYS A 617 11.43 -53.72 -0.18
C CYS A 617 10.01 -53.69 -0.80
N THR A 618 9.95 -53.06 -1.98
CA THR A 618 9.08 -53.32 -3.15
C THR A 618 7.56 -53.17 -3.00
N ILE A 619 7.01 -52.14 -3.66
CA ILE A 619 5.96 -52.17 -4.72
C ILE A 619 5.37 -50.75 -4.81
N GLN A 620 5.83 -49.91 -5.74
CA GLN A 620 5.09 -48.70 -6.15
C GLN A 620 5.59 -48.03 -7.45
N ASN A 621 6.04 -48.81 -8.44
CA ASN A 621 6.50 -48.29 -9.75
C ASN A 621 5.49 -48.49 -10.89
N LEU A 622 4.18 -48.53 -10.62
CA LEU A 622 3.17 -48.70 -11.68
C LEU A 622 1.99 -47.72 -11.63
N THR A 623 2.00 -46.74 -10.73
CA THR A 623 0.94 -45.71 -10.65
C THR A 623 1.35 -44.35 -11.23
N LEU A 624 2.62 -44.15 -11.60
CA LEU A 624 3.12 -42.84 -12.06
C LEU A 624 2.90 -42.58 -13.57
N LEU A 625 2.65 -43.62 -14.38
CA LEU A 625 2.54 -43.47 -15.84
C LEU A 625 1.12 -43.16 -16.34
N LEU A 626 0.11 -43.17 -15.46
CA LEU A 626 -1.30 -42.90 -15.81
C LEU A 626 -1.79 -41.50 -15.39
N MET A 627 -0.94 -40.69 -14.75
CA MET A 627 -1.27 -39.31 -14.32
C MET A 627 -0.82 -38.23 -15.33
N ILE A 628 -0.19 -38.61 -16.45
CA ILE A 628 0.42 -37.63 -17.38
C ILE A 628 -0.53 -37.18 -18.51
N THR A 629 -1.74 -37.77 -18.65
CA THR A 629 -2.64 -37.43 -19.78
C THR A 629 -3.88 -36.60 -19.43
N PHE A 630 -3.99 -36.02 -18.23
CA PHE A 630 -5.12 -35.14 -17.87
C PHE A 630 -4.77 -33.88 -17.08
N PHE A 631 -3.57 -33.32 -17.26
CA PHE A 631 -3.33 -31.93 -16.88
C PHE A 631 -3.71 -31.01 -18.03
N SER A 632 -4.96 -30.55 -18.03
CA SER A 632 -5.30 -29.26 -18.63
C SER A 632 -4.30 -28.23 -18.10
N ALA A 633 -3.64 -27.51 -18.98
CA ALA A 633 -2.67 -26.48 -18.63
C ALA A 633 -3.30 -25.44 -17.68
N ALA A 634 -3.06 -25.60 -16.38
CA ALA A 634 -3.31 -24.56 -15.41
C ALA A 634 -2.22 -23.50 -15.61
N THR A 635 -2.59 -22.34 -16.17
CA THR A 635 -1.72 -21.18 -16.18
C THR A 635 -1.56 -20.70 -14.73
N ALA A 636 -0.43 -21.01 -14.11
CA ALA A 636 0.00 -20.35 -12.87
C ALA A 636 0.03 -18.83 -13.13
N ILE A 637 -0.42 -18.02 -12.17
CA ILE A 637 -0.12 -16.58 -12.22
C ILE A 637 1.33 -16.46 -11.79
N ASP A 638 2.19 -16.17 -12.76
CA ASP A 638 3.57 -15.79 -12.50
C ASP A 638 3.57 -14.32 -12.06
N PHE A 639 3.96 -14.03 -10.81
CA PHE A 639 4.15 -12.66 -10.30
C PHE A 639 5.42 -12.00 -10.87
N ASN A 640 5.81 -12.39 -12.09
CA ASN A 640 7.02 -11.97 -12.76
C ASN A 640 6.73 -10.80 -13.70
N PHE A 641 6.39 -9.66 -13.10
CA PHE A 641 6.27 -8.42 -13.84
C PHE A 641 7.64 -7.75 -13.95
N PRO A 642 8.06 -7.23 -15.11
CA PRO A 642 9.36 -6.59 -15.23
C PRO A 642 9.41 -5.19 -14.62
N ALA A 643 8.25 -4.56 -14.40
CA ALA A 643 8.09 -3.27 -13.73
C ALA A 643 6.69 -3.12 -13.11
N VAL A 644 6.57 -2.22 -12.11
CA VAL A 644 5.29 -1.85 -11.47
C VAL A 644 5.09 -0.34 -11.49
N PHE A 645 3.92 0.11 -11.95
CA PHE A 645 3.52 1.52 -11.92
C PHE A 645 2.32 1.69 -10.98
N ASN A 646 2.49 2.45 -9.90
CA ASN A 646 1.44 2.63 -8.90
C ASN A 646 0.80 4.01 -8.99
N PHE A 647 -0.52 4.07 -8.78
CA PHE A 647 -1.35 5.27 -8.79
C PHE A 647 -2.24 5.24 -7.55
N GLY A 648 -2.53 6.39 -6.96
CA GLY A 648 -3.31 6.37 -5.74
C GLY A 648 -3.29 7.62 -4.89
N ASP A 649 -3.81 7.46 -3.68
CA ASP A 649 -3.75 8.43 -2.61
C ASP A 649 -2.69 8.08 -1.56
N SER A 650 -2.84 8.61 -0.35
CA SER A 650 -1.89 8.46 0.75
C SER A 650 -1.71 7.01 1.24
N ASN A 651 -2.65 6.10 0.94
CA ASN A 651 -2.50 4.69 1.28
C ASN A 651 -1.35 3.99 0.51
N SER A 652 -0.91 4.59 -0.59
CA SER A 652 0.19 4.07 -1.41
C SER A 652 1.21 5.14 -1.82
N ASP A 653 1.17 6.35 -1.26
CA ASP A 653 2.12 7.43 -1.55
C ASP A 653 3.49 7.16 -0.89
N THR A 654 4.53 7.02 -1.71
CA THR A 654 5.91 6.80 -1.25
C THR A 654 6.74 8.10 -1.18
N GLY A 655 6.12 9.27 -1.29
CA GLY A 655 6.74 10.58 -1.06
C GLY A 655 6.40 11.68 -2.09
N ASN A 656 5.47 11.46 -3.02
CA ASN A 656 5.15 12.43 -4.07
C ASN A 656 4.54 13.72 -3.53
N LEU A 657 3.65 13.67 -2.52
CA LEU A 657 3.09 14.92 -1.98
C LEU A 657 4.18 15.76 -1.31
N VAL A 658 5.03 15.13 -0.49
CA VAL A 658 6.16 15.76 0.19
C VAL A 658 7.12 16.41 -0.81
N ALA A 659 7.55 15.67 -1.83
CA ALA A 659 8.44 16.18 -2.87
C ALA A 659 7.78 17.28 -3.72
N GLY A 660 6.51 17.11 -4.08
CA GLY A 660 5.77 18.01 -4.97
C GLY A 660 5.36 19.35 -4.33
N MET A 661 5.09 19.35 -3.03
CA MET A 661 4.60 20.53 -2.29
C MET A 661 5.65 21.14 -1.35
N ALA A 662 6.87 20.55 -1.29
CA ALA A 662 7.88 20.86 -0.29
C ALA A 662 7.34 20.81 1.15
N GLU A 663 6.37 19.91 1.39
CA GLU A 663 5.77 19.71 2.71
C GLU A 663 6.69 18.87 3.57
N ARG A 664 6.92 19.28 4.81
CA ARG A 664 7.78 18.54 5.73
C ARG A 664 6.94 17.54 6.52
N LEU A 665 7.23 16.24 6.32
CA LEU A 665 6.72 15.18 7.18
C LEU A 665 7.70 14.98 8.35
N ASP A 666 7.28 15.31 9.56
CA ASP A 666 8.12 15.23 10.76
C ASP A 666 8.01 13.86 11.46
N PRO A 667 8.99 13.50 12.31
CA PRO A 667 8.83 12.37 13.23
C PRO A 667 7.52 12.51 14.04
N PRO A 668 6.78 11.41 14.30
CA PRO A 668 7.24 10.02 14.28
C PRO A 668 6.96 9.22 12.98
N HIS A 669 6.60 9.85 11.87
CA HIS A 669 6.38 9.10 10.62
C HIS A 669 7.65 8.33 10.18
N GLY A 670 7.46 7.09 9.71
CA GLY A 670 8.55 6.20 9.28
C GLY A 670 9.40 5.58 10.40
N GLN A 671 9.07 5.79 11.68
CA GLN A 671 9.85 5.31 12.83
C GLN A 671 10.06 3.78 12.92
N THR A 672 9.14 2.96 12.41
CA THR A 672 9.13 1.50 12.58
C THR A 672 10.13 0.82 11.64
N TYR A 673 10.09 1.14 10.35
CA TYR A 673 10.97 0.52 9.36
C TYR A 673 12.08 1.45 8.87
N PHE A 674 11.73 2.69 8.52
CA PHE A 674 12.70 3.63 7.92
C PHE A 674 13.57 4.34 8.97
N GLN A 675 13.18 4.30 10.25
CA GLN A 675 13.82 4.98 11.39
C GLN A 675 13.93 6.50 11.24
N LYS A 676 13.28 7.06 10.21
CA LYS A 676 13.19 8.49 9.88
C LYS A 676 11.98 8.75 8.97
N PRO A 677 11.52 9.99 8.83
CA PRO A 677 10.47 10.32 7.87
C PRO A 677 10.88 9.95 6.44
N SER A 678 10.07 9.10 5.80
CA SER A 678 10.30 8.58 4.45
C SER A 678 9.34 9.14 3.40
N GLY A 679 8.58 10.17 3.75
CA GLY A 679 7.49 10.72 2.94
C GLY A 679 6.20 9.90 2.96
N ARG A 680 6.17 8.76 3.65
CA ARG A 680 4.99 7.90 3.82
C ARG A 680 4.19 8.34 5.05
N PHE A 681 2.88 8.49 4.89
CA PHE A 681 1.96 8.88 5.97
C PHE A 681 1.61 7.70 6.90
N CYS A 682 2.59 6.91 7.32
CA CYS A 682 2.45 5.86 8.33
C CYS A 682 3.71 5.78 9.21
N ASP A 683 3.75 4.86 10.15
CA ASP A 683 4.94 4.60 10.98
C ASP A 683 6.04 3.84 10.24
N GLY A 684 5.80 3.32 9.04
CA GLY A 684 6.86 2.66 8.27
C GLY A 684 6.44 2.26 6.87
N ARG A 685 6.27 0.95 6.62
CA ARG A 685 5.91 0.42 5.29
C ARG A 685 4.41 0.49 4.98
N LEU A 686 4.09 0.79 3.73
CA LEU A 686 2.74 0.78 3.16
C LEU A 686 2.39 -0.60 2.59
N ILE A 687 1.09 -0.84 2.30
CA ILE A 687 0.63 -2.06 1.62
C ILE A 687 1.43 -2.31 0.33
N VAL A 688 1.68 -1.26 -0.45
CA VAL A 688 2.45 -1.37 -1.70
C VAL A 688 3.88 -1.86 -1.46
N ASP A 689 4.55 -1.43 -0.38
CA ASP A 689 5.91 -1.87 -0.07
C ASP A 689 5.96 -3.38 0.21
N PHE A 690 4.99 -3.92 0.97
CA PHE A 690 4.87 -5.36 1.22
C PHE A 690 4.52 -6.18 -0.03
N LEU A 691 3.73 -5.62 -0.95
CA LEU A 691 3.43 -6.28 -2.22
C LEU A 691 4.67 -6.29 -3.13
N MET A 692 5.48 -5.23 -3.13
CA MET A 692 6.77 -5.21 -3.83
C MET A 692 7.75 -6.25 -3.25
N ASP A 693 7.84 -6.36 -1.92
CA ASP A 693 8.63 -7.40 -1.23
C ASP A 693 8.21 -8.82 -1.66
N ALA A 694 6.89 -9.06 -1.75
CA ALA A 694 6.36 -10.36 -2.17
C ALA A 694 6.64 -10.70 -3.64
N MET A 695 6.84 -9.68 -4.49
CA MET A 695 7.24 -9.84 -5.89
C MET A 695 8.77 -9.81 -6.09
N ASP A 696 9.56 -9.80 -5.00
CA ASP A 696 11.02 -9.66 -5.02
C ASP A 696 11.49 -8.42 -5.81
N MET A 697 10.76 -7.32 -5.65
CA MET A 697 11.04 -6.04 -6.32
C MET A 697 11.45 -4.95 -5.33
N PRO A 698 12.29 -3.98 -5.76
CA PRO A 698 12.63 -2.84 -4.93
C PRO A 698 11.40 -1.97 -4.65
N PHE A 699 11.40 -1.26 -3.52
CA PHE A 699 10.36 -0.29 -3.22
C PHE A 699 10.27 0.78 -4.30
N LEU A 700 9.04 1.17 -4.63
CA LEU A 700 8.80 2.15 -5.68
C LEU A 700 9.21 3.55 -5.23
N ASN A 701 10.12 4.15 -6.00
CA ASN A 701 10.50 5.54 -5.86
C ASN A 701 9.32 6.45 -6.25
N ALA A 702 9.16 7.57 -5.53
CA ALA A 702 8.22 8.62 -5.87
C ALA A 702 8.65 9.29 -7.18
N TYR A 703 7.71 9.49 -8.10
CA TYR A 703 7.94 10.13 -9.39
C TYR A 703 8.51 11.55 -9.28
N LEU A 704 8.03 12.31 -8.29
CA LEU A 704 8.39 13.72 -8.10
C LEU A 704 9.70 13.93 -7.34
N GLU A 705 10.33 12.87 -6.84
CA GLU A 705 11.61 12.99 -6.13
C GLU A 705 12.74 13.34 -7.11
N ALA A 706 13.40 14.47 -6.87
CA ALA A 706 14.35 15.07 -7.80
C ALA A 706 15.81 14.91 -7.37
N ILE A 707 16.06 14.64 -6.09
CA ILE A 707 17.38 14.56 -5.48
C ILE A 707 17.60 13.11 -5.04
N ALA A 708 18.79 12.58 -5.34
CA ALA A 708 19.08 11.15 -5.51
C ALA A 708 18.55 10.61 -6.84
N ALA A 709 19.40 10.04 -7.69
CA ALA A 709 18.97 9.49 -8.98
C ALA A 709 17.98 8.34 -8.75
N PRO A 710 16.66 8.55 -8.91
CA PRO A 710 15.72 7.49 -8.61
C PRO A 710 15.82 6.48 -9.74
N ILE A 711 16.09 5.22 -9.38
CA ILE A 711 16.12 4.15 -10.35
C ILE A 711 14.68 3.72 -10.59
N PHE A 712 14.16 4.10 -11.76
CA PHE A 712 12.82 3.75 -12.21
C PHE A 712 12.81 2.50 -13.10
N ARG A 713 13.93 1.78 -13.22
CA ARG A 713 14.08 0.60 -14.08
C ARG A 713 12.98 -0.45 -13.85
N LYS A 714 12.61 -0.65 -12.58
CA LYS A 714 11.55 -1.59 -12.14
C LYS A 714 10.20 -0.91 -11.91
N GLY A 715 10.05 0.32 -12.39
CA GLY A 715 8.81 1.09 -12.29
C GLY A 715 8.90 2.27 -11.33
N CYS A 716 7.76 2.91 -11.08
CA CYS A 716 7.66 4.22 -10.44
C CYS A 716 6.30 4.38 -9.75
N ASN A 717 6.26 5.16 -8.66
CA ASN A 717 5.02 5.49 -7.98
C ASN A 717 4.55 6.92 -8.30
N PHE A 718 3.32 7.05 -8.77
CA PHE A 718 2.65 8.33 -9.04
C PHE A 718 1.58 8.68 -8.00
N ALA A 719 1.29 7.77 -7.06
CA ALA A 719 0.36 8.03 -5.96
C ALA A 719 0.84 9.20 -5.12
N ALA A 720 -0.07 10.08 -4.71
CA ALA A 720 0.24 11.25 -3.89
C ALA A 720 -0.82 11.40 -2.80
N ALA A 721 -0.40 11.71 -1.58
CA ALA A 721 -1.28 11.86 -0.44
C ALA A 721 -2.35 12.94 -0.67
N GLY A 722 -3.54 12.74 -0.10
CA GLY A 722 -4.68 13.66 -0.27
C GLY A 722 -5.27 13.72 -1.68
N SER A 723 -4.80 12.91 -2.63
CA SER A 723 -5.28 12.92 -4.01
C SER A 723 -6.70 12.37 -4.13
N THR A 724 -7.46 12.97 -5.04
CA THR A 724 -8.81 12.57 -5.43
C THR A 724 -8.80 11.97 -6.83
N THR A 725 -9.80 11.13 -7.11
CA THR A 725 -10.09 10.66 -8.47
C THR A 725 -10.56 11.83 -9.32
N LEU A 726 -11.48 12.64 -8.76
CA LEU A 726 -11.98 13.85 -9.40
C LEU A 726 -10.87 14.90 -9.55
N PRO A 727 -10.95 15.78 -10.56
CA PRO A 727 -10.01 16.89 -10.73
C PRO A 727 -9.86 17.74 -9.47
N ALA A 728 -8.62 18.10 -9.16
CA ALA A 728 -8.31 18.97 -8.03
C ALA A 728 -8.91 20.37 -8.24
N THR A 729 -9.42 20.97 -7.18
CA THR A 729 -9.88 22.37 -7.15
C THR A 729 -8.94 23.19 -6.28
N ALA A 730 -9.16 24.50 -6.20
CA ALA A 730 -8.38 25.38 -5.32
C ALA A 730 -8.50 25.02 -3.82
N SER A 731 -9.50 24.24 -3.43
CA SER A 731 -9.68 23.74 -2.07
C SER A 731 -9.15 22.33 -1.84
N SER A 732 -8.62 21.67 -2.87
CA SER A 732 -8.06 20.32 -2.75
C SER A 732 -6.76 20.35 -1.95
N VAL A 733 -6.59 19.37 -1.06
CA VAL A 733 -5.36 19.20 -0.26
C VAL A 733 -4.18 18.82 -1.17
N SER A 734 -4.45 18.04 -2.22
CA SER A 734 -3.45 17.65 -3.22
C SER A 734 -3.83 18.17 -4.60
N PRO A 735 -2.89 18.75 -5.36
CA PRO A 735 -3.10 19.09 -6.76
C PRO A 735 -2.98 17.87 -7.69
N PHE A 736 -2.50 16.72 -7.19
CA PHE A 736 -2.14 15.55 -7.97
C PHE A 736 -3.31 14.57 -8.13
N SER A 737 -4.45 15.03 -8.65
CA SER A 737 -5.60 14.15 -8.90
C SER A 737 -5.25 12.98 -9.82
N PHE A 738 -6.09 11.95 -9.87
CA PHE A 738 -5.85 10.76 -10.70
C PHE A 738 -5.50 11.09 -12.16
N GLY A 739 -6.23 12.02 -12.77
CA GLY A 739 -5.94 12.48 -14.13
C GLY A 739 -4.55 13.11 -14.29
N ILE A 740 -4.05 13.81 -13.26
CA ILE A 740 -2.68 14.35 -13.22
C ILE A 740 -1.65 13.24 -13.08
N GLN A 741 -1.89 12.25 -12.21
CA GLN A 741 -1.01 11.09 -12.04
C GLN A 741 -0.88 10.30 -13.36
N VAL A 742 -2.00 10.09 -14.06
CA VAL A 742 -2.00 9.49 -15.40
C VAL A 742 -1.18 10.36 -16.38
N ALA A 743 -1.37 11.67 -16.40
CA ALA A 743 -0.60 12.57 -17.27
C ALA A 743 0.91 12.55 -16.97
N GLN A 744 1.29 12.45 -15.69
CA GLN A 744 2.68 12.27 -15.26
C GLN A 744 3.25 10.96 -15.81
N PHE A 745 2.53 9.84 -15.71
CA PHE A 745 2.93 8.58 -16.32
C PHE A 745 3.11 8.69 -17.84
N LEU A 746 2.16 9.31 -18.55
CA LEU A 746 2.25 9.47 -20.00
C LEU A 746 3.51 10.25 -20.40
N ARG A 747 3.79 11.35 -19.69
CA ARG A 747 5.01 12.13 -19.88
C ARG A 747 6.26 11.30 -19.56
N PHE A 748 6.26 10.57 -18.45
CA PHE A 748 7.35 9.71 -18.02
C PHE A 748 7.67 8.66 -19.08
N LYS A 749 6.67 7.88 -19.52
CA LYS A 749 6.82 6.84 -20.54
C LYS A 749 7.37 7.42 -21.84
N ALA A 750 6.76 8.51 -22.34
CA ALA A 750 7.22 9.14 -23.58
C ALA A 750 8.69 9.58 -23.47
N LYS A 751 9.08 10.13 -22.31
CA LYS A 751 10.46 10.56 -22.09
C LYS A 751 11.43 9.39 -21.91
N ALA A 752 11.02 8.33 -21.22
CA ALA A 752 11.83 7.15 -21.01
C ALA A 752 12.15 6.45 -22.34
N VAL A 753 11.15 6.27 -23.19
CA VAL A 753 11.31 5.69 -24.53
C VAL A 753 12.20 6.57 -25.42
N ASP A 754 12.01 7.90 -25.43
CA ASP A 754 12.86 8.84 -26.18
C ASP A 754 14.34 8.77 -25.74
N ILE A 755 14.58 8.69 -24.43
CA ILE A 755 15.95 8.62 -23.88
C ILE A 755 16.60 7.27 -24.24
N GLN A 756 15.88 6.16 -24.07
CA GLN A 756 16.40 4.82 -24.38
C GLN A 756 16.70 4.64 -25.86
N ALA A 757 15.87 5.22 -26.74
CA ALA A 757 16.11 5.20 -28.18
C ALA A 757 17.43 5.91 -28.58
N LYS A 758 17.90 6.87 -27.77
CA LYS A 758 19.12 7.65 -28.04
C LYS A 758 20.38 7.00 -27.47
N SER A 759 20.28 6.27 -26.37
CA SER A 759 21.45 5.64 -25.74
C SER A 759 21.06 4.53 -24.77
N ARG A 760 21.77 3.40 -24.86
CA ARG A 760 21.71 2.30 -23.88
C ARG A 760 22.29 2.64 -22.50
N LYS A 761 22.93 3.81 -22.36
CA LYS A 761 23.47 4.30 -21.08
C LYS A 761 22.40 4.38 -19.97
N TYR A 762 21.13 4.54 -20.35
CA TYR A 762 20.02 4.73 -19.43
C TYR A 762 19.24 3.44 -19.12
N ASP A 763 19.64 2.29 -19.67
CA ASP A 763 18.96 1.00 -19.48
C ASP A 763 18.95 0.54 -18.00
N LYS A 764 19.93 1.00 -17.22
CA LYS A 764 20.00 0.74 -15.78
C LYS A 764 19.10 1.63 -14.92
N TYR A 765 18.62 2.75 -15.47
CA TYR A 765 17.80 3.73 -14.74
C TYR A 765 16.32 3.73 -15.14
N LEU A 766 16.02 3.35 -16.39
CA LEU A 766 14.68 3.49 -16.98
C LEU A 766 14.12 2.14 -17.44
N PRO A 767 12.79 1.93 -17.39
CA PRO A 767 12.16 0.70 -17.87
C PRO A 767 12.37 0.55 -19.38
N ALA A 768 12.69 -0.66 -19.85
CA ALA A 768 12.74 -0.96 -21.28
C ALA A 768 11.37 -0.72 -21.94
N GLN A 769 11.36 -0.42 -23.25
CA GLN A 769 10.11 -0.11 -23.96
C GLN A 769 9.06 -1.22 -23.85
N ASP A 770 9.46 -2.49 -23.88
CA ASP A 770 8.55 -3.64 -23.76
C ASP A 770 8.05 -3.85 -22.32
N PHE A 771 8.72 -3.28 -21.31
CA PHE A 771 8.29 -3.38 -19.91
C PHE A 771 6.94 -2.68 -19.72
N PHE A 772 6.67 -1.56 -20.40
CA PHE A 772 5.39 -0.86 -20.25
C PHE A 772 4.18 -1.73 -20.64
N GLN A 773 4.34 -2.64 -21.61
CA GLN A 773 3.26 -3.57 -21.97
C GLN A 773 3.11 -4.72 -20.98
N LYS A 774 4.24 -5.16 -20.41
CA LYS A 774 4.31 -6.29 -19.48
C LYS A 774 4.15 -5.89 -18.01
N ALA A 775 4.18 -4.60 -17.69
CA ALA A 775 4.17 -4.10 -16.33
C ALA A 775 2.83 -4.35 -15.62
N LEU A 776 2.89 -4.31 -14.28
CA LEU A 776 1.72 -4.27 -13.40
C LEU A 776 1.37 -2.82 -13.08
N TYR A 777 0.08 -2.49 -13.17
CA TYR A 777 -0.46 -1.16 -12.88
C TYR A 777 -1.35 -1.26 -11.65
N MET A 778 -0.93 -0.65 -10.55
CA MET A 778 -1.61 -0.75 -9.25
C MET A 778 -2.38 0.53 -8.91
N PHE A 779 -3.56 0.39 -8.30
CA PHE A 779 -4.45 1.52 -7.98
C PHE A 779 -5.03 1.41 -6.57
N ASP A 780 -4.91 2.48 -5.78
CA ASP A 780 -5.59 2.66 -4.49
C ASP A 780 -6.06 4.12 -4.37
N ILE A 781 -7.27 4.42 -4.85
CA ILE A 781 -7.82 5.79 -4.94
C ILE A 781 -9.34 5.80 -4.78
N GLY A 782 -9.91 6.95 -4.41
CA GLY A 782 -11.35 7.16 -4.22
C GLY A 782 -11.74 7.44 -2.78
N GLN A 783 -10.87 7.14 -1.80
CA GLN A 783 -11.15 7.37 -0.39
C GLN A 783 -11.37 8.85 -0.10
N ASN A 784 -10.50 9.73 -0.61
CA ASN A 784 -10.57 11.16 -0.38
C ASN A 784 -11.78 11.82 -1.06
N ASP A 785 -12.23 11.30 -2.21
CA ASP A 785 -13.44 11.79 -2.87
C ASP A 785 -14.67 11.62 -1.98
N LEU A 786 -14.77 10.49 -1.27
CA LEU A 786 -15.84 10.24 -0.30
C LEU A 786 -15.61 11.02 1.00
N ALA A 787 -14.42 10.92 1.59
CA ALA A 787 -14.09 11.51 2.89
C ALA A 787 -14.28 13.03 2.88
N GLY A 788 -13.72 13.72 1.88
CA GLY A 788 -13.86 15.17 1.74
C GLY A 788 -15.30 15.62 1.51
N ALA A 789 -16.09 14.82 0.79
CA ALA A 789 -17.48 15.15 0.51
C ALA A 789 -18.38 15.16 1.77
N PHE A 790 -18.10 14.29 2.76
CA PHE A 790 -18.85 14.27 4.04
C PHE A 790 -18.74 15.57 4.85
N TYR A 791 -17.72 16.39 4.62
CA TYR A 791 -17.59 17.69 5.30
C TYR A 791 -18.53 18.77 4.75
N SER A 792 -19.06 18.61 3.54
CA SER A 792 -19.78 19.68 2.84
C SER A 792 -21.04 19.25 2.10
N ARG A 793 -21.31 17.94 1.97
CA ARG A 793 -22.44 17.39 1.21
C ARG A 793 -23.30 16.47 2.05
N THR A 794 -24.57 16.34 1.67
CA THR A 794 -25.47 15.35 2.27
C THR A 794 -25.10 13.94 1.81
N PHE A 795 -25.53 12.93 2.58
CA PHE A 795 -25.28 11.53 2.23
C PHE A 795 -25.76 11.20 0.81
N ASP A 796 -26.97 11.61 0.43
CA ASP A 796 -27.52 11.35 -0.91
C ASP A 796 -26.71 12.06 -2.02
N GLN A 797 -26.23 13.27 -1.77
CA GLN A 797 -25.34 13.99 -2.70
C GLN A 797 -23.99 13.29 -2.88
N ILE A 798 -23.47 12.65 -1.82
CA ILE A 798 -22.24 11.85 -1.89
C ILE A 798 -22.49 10.61 -2.75
N LEU A 799 -23.57 9.87 -2.50
CA LEU A 799 -23.92 8.70 -3.31
C LEU A 799 -24.13 9.07 -4.79
N ALA A 800 -24.76 10.22 -5.05
CA ALA A 800 -24.97 10.73 -6.41
C ALA A 800 -23.67 11.12 -7.14
N SER A 801 -22.57 11.34 -6.42
CA SER A 801 -21.27 11.70 -7.00
C SER A 801 -20.40 10.51 -7.41
N ILE A 802 -20.69 9.31 -6.88
CA ILE A 802 -19.95 8.07 -7.17
C ILE A 802 -19.86 7.75 -8.67
N PRO A 803 -20.92 7.88 -9.49
CA PRO A 803 -20.82 7.65 -10.93
C PRO A 803 -19.80 8.58 -11.61
N THR A 804 -19.68 9.83 -11.16
CA THR A 804 -18.71 10.78 -11.71
C THR A 804 -17.28 10.40 -11.32
N ILE A 805 -17.06 10.00 -10.06
CA ILE A 805 -15.77 9.47 -9.58
C ILE A 805 -15.33 8.30 -10.47
N LEU A 806 -16.24 7.34 -10.71
CA LEU A 806 -15.93 6.16 -11.51
C LEU A 806 -15.77 6.44 -13.00
N SER A 807 -16.45 7.45 -13.54
CA SER A 807 -16.23 7.89 -14.92
C SER A 807 -14.82 8.46 -15.12
N GLU A 808 -14.35 9.29 -14.19
CA GLU A 808 -12.97 9.81 -14.23
C GLU A 808 -11.93 8.69 -14.06
N PHE A 809 -12.21 7.71 -13.19
CA PHE A 809 -11.37 6.53 -13.05
C PHE A 809 -11.34 5.70 -14.35
N GLU A 810 -12.49 5.43 -14.95
CA GLU A 810 -12.62 4.74 -16.23
C GLU A 810 -11.80 5.42 -17.34
N ASP A 811 -11.91 6.74 -17.45
CA ASP A 811 -11.17 7.54 -18.43
C ASP A 811 -9.65 7.43 -18.26
N GLY A 812 -9.17 7.45 -17.01
CA GLY A 812 -7.74 7.26 -16.73
C GLY A 812 -7.26 5.85 -17.06
N ILE A 813 -8.02 4.81 -16.72
CA ILE A 813 -7.71 3.43 -17.11
C ILE A 813 -7.66 3.29 -18.64
N GLY A 814 -8.63 3.88 -19.35
CA GLY A 814 -8.65 3.90 -20.81
C GLY A 814 -7.40 4.56 -21.42
N LYS A 815 -6.94 5.69 -20.86
CA LYS A 815 -5.70 6.35 -21.29
C LYS A 815 -4.48 5.47 -21.08
N LEU A 816 -4.35 4.81 -19.93
CA LEU A 816 -3.24 3.89 -19.65
C LEU A 816 -3.27 2.68 -20.60
N TYR A 817 -4.44 2.10 -20.84
CA TYR A 817 -4.63 0.98 -21.77
C TYR A 817 -4.23 1.34 -23.21
N ASN A 818 -4.66 2.51 -23.70
CA ASN A 818 -4.27 3.03 -25.01
C ASN A 818 -2.76 3.23 -25.13
N GLU A 819 -2.08 3.36 -23.98
CA GLU A 819 -0.64 3.52 -23.85
C GLU A 819 0.05 2.20 -23.50
N GLY A 820 -0.58 1.07 -23.83
CA GLY A 820 0.04 -0.24 -23.79
C GLY A 820 -0.09 -0.96 -22.46
N ALA A 821 -0.66 -0.36 -21.40
CA ALA A 821 -0.89 -1.05 -20.14
C ALA A 821 -1.82 -2.26 -20.33
N ARG A 822 -1.45 -3.41 -19.77
CA ARG A 822 -2.24 -4.66 -19.89
C ARG A 822 -2.54 -5.36 -18.59
N ASN A 823 -1.82 -5.12 -17.50
CA ASN A 823 -2.09 -5.80 -16.22
C ASN A 823 -2.50 -4.77 -15.19
N PHE A 824 -3.77 -4.74 -14.82
CA PHE A 824 -4.35 -3.78 -13.89
C PHE A 824 -4.73 -4.47 -12.58
N TRP A 825 -4.31 -3.87 -11.46
CA TRP A 825 -4.53 -4.36 -10.11
C TRP A 825 -5.19 -3.25 -9.28
N ILE A 826 -6.49 -3.38 -9.05
CA ILE A 826 -7.34 -2.29 -8.58
C ILE A 826 -7.85 -2.61 -7.18
N HIS A 827 -7.37 -1.88 -6.18
CA HIS A 827 -7.92 -1.93 -4.83
C HIS A 827 -9.22 -1.12 -4.75
N ASN A 828 -10.19 -1.63 -4.00
CA ASN A 828 -11.36 -0.86 -3.62
C ASN A 828 -11.08 0.08 -2.42
N THR A 829 -12.03 0.91 -2.02
CA THR A 829 -11.84 1.80 -0.85
C THR A 829 -12.08 1.06 0.47
N GLY A 830 -11.26 1.31 1.49
CA GLY A 830 -11.41 0.71 2.83
C GLY A 830 -12.67 1.16 3.61
N PRO A 831 -12.86 0.64 4.85
CA PRO A 831 -13.97 1.02 5.73
C PRO A 831 -13.79 2.43 6.30
N LEU A 832 -14.16 3.43 5.49
CA LEU A 832 -13.97 4.85 5.78
C LEU A 832 -14.58 5.29 7.12
N GLY A 833 -15.71 4.70 7.50
CA GLY A 833 -16.40 5.03 8.75
C GLY A 833 -15.67 4.56 10.00
N CYS A 834 -14.71 3.65 9.87
CA CYS A 834 -13.91 3.16 10.99
C CYS A 834 -12.62 3.94 11.21
N LEU A 835 -12.32 4.95 10.38
CA LEU A 835 -11.15 5.80 10.59
C LEU A 835 -11.38 6.70 11.82
N PRO A 836 -10.44 6.77 12.79
CA PRO A 836 -10.62 7.56 14.01
C PRO A 836 -10.99 9.02 13.72
N GLN A 837 -10.44 9.62 12.65
CA GLN A 837 -10.80 10.96 12.19
C GLN A 837 -12.31 11.10 11.93
N ASN A 838 -12.90 10.15 11.22
CA ASN A 838 -14.33 10.19 10.86
C ASN A 838 -15.21 9.87 12.06
N ILE A 839 -14.79 8.96 12.94
CA ILE A 839 -15.53 8.65 14.17
C ILE A 839 -15.58 9.87 15.08
N VAL A 840 -14.44 10.53 15.32
CA VAL A 840 -14.40 11.76 16.13
C VAL A 840 -15.25 12.87 15.51
N LYS A 841 -15.21 13.01 14.18
CA LYS A 841 -15.91 14.12 13.50
C LYS A 841 -17.42 13.90 13.35
N PHE A 842 -17.84 12.68 13.04
CA PHE A 842 -19.22 12.37 12.63
C PHE A 842 -19.94 11.37 13.54
N GLY A 843 -19.22 10.74 14.46
CA GLY A 843 -19.69 9.70 15.38
C GLY A 843 -20.19 10.18 16.75
N GLY A 844 -20.33 11.49 16.96
CA GLY A 844 -20.84 12.04 18.24
C GLY A 844 -22.28 11.65 18.58
N ASP A 845 -23.01 11.09 17.61
CA ASP A 845 -24.35 10.50 17.78
C ASP A 845 -24.24 8.99 17.65
N ALA A 846 -24.44 8.27 18.77
CA ALA A 846 -24.31 6.82 18.84
C ALA A 846 -25.27 6.09 17.88
N SER A 847 -26.40 6.70 17.48
CA SER A 847 -27.32 6.09 16.51
C SER A 847 -26.75 6.00 15.09
N LYS A 848 -25.65 6.72 14.81
CA LYS A 848 -24.95 6.70 13.53
C LYS A 848 -23.79 5.71 13.51
N LEU A 849 -23.46 5.12 14.65
CA LEU A 849 -22.41 4.13 14.78
C LEU A 849 -22.97 2.72 14.57
N ASP A 850 -22.21 1.86 13.91
CA ASP A 850 -22.48 0.42 13.88
C ASP A 850 -22.01 -0.25 15.19
N GLU A 851 -22.23 -1.57 15.29
CA GLU A 851 -21.86 -2.37 16.45
C GLU A 851 -20.36 -2.36 16.76
N LEU A 852 -19.53 -1.99 15.79
CA LEU A 852 -18.08 -1.86 15.94
C LEU A 852 -17.66 -0.43 16.28
N GLY A 853 -18.60 0.50 16.47
CA GLY A 853 -18.29 1.91 16.74
C GLY A 853 -17.89 2.73 15.50
N CYS A 854 -18.08 2.19 14.29
CA CYS A 854 -17.77 2.89 13.05
C CYS A 854 -18.95 3.70 12.52
N VAL A 855 -18.70 4.81 11.84
CA VAL A 855 -19.76 5.66 11.24
C VAL A 855 -20.41 4.94 10.06
N SER A 856 -21.66 4.51 10.25
CA SER A 856 -22.39 3.63 9.32
C SER A 856 -22.53 4.23 7.91
N THR A 857 -22.85 5.52 7.80
CA THR A 857 -23.04 6.19 6.49
C THR A 857 -21.76 6.25 5.67
N HIS A 858 -20.60 6.42 6.32
CA HIS A 858 -19.31 6.44 5.62
C HIS A 858 -18.98 5.05 5.06
N ASN A 859 -19.15 4.00 5.89
CA ASN A 859 -18.98 2.62 5.44
C ASN A 859 -19.99 2.25 4.33
N GLN A 860 -21.21 2.77 4.38
CA GLN A 860 -22.21 2.56 3.33
C GLN A 860 -21.80 3.22 2.00
N ALA A 861 -21.26 4.45 2.04
CA ALA A 861 -20.73 5.12 0.86
C ALA A 861 -19.55 4.35 0.25
N SER A 862 -18.58 3.90 1.07
CA SER A 862 -17.48 3.04 0.62
C SER A 862 -17.99 1.78 -0.05
N ARG A 863 -18.93 1.05 0.57
CA ARG A 863 -19.52 -0.17 -0.02
C ARG A 863 -20.22 0.10 -1.35
N LEU A 864 -20.90 1.24 -1.50
CA LEU A 864 -21.55 1.62 -2.75
C LEU A 864 -20.53 1.92 -3.85
N LEU A 865 -19.49 2.71 -3.54
CA LEU A 865 -18.39 2.99 -4.47
C LEU A 865 -17.72 1.68 -4.90
N ASN A 866 -17.42 0.79 -3.95
CA ASN A 866 -16.77 -0.49 -4.21
C ASN A 866 -17.61 -1.43 -5.07
N LEU A 867 -18.93 -1.50 -4.86
CA LEU A 867 -19.80 -2.31 -5.74
C LEU A 867 -19.73 -1.78 -7.17
N GLN A 868 -19.85 -0.46 -7.35
CA GLN A 868 -19.85 0.12 -8.68
C GLN A 868 -18.46 0.05 -9.34
N LEU A 869 -17.37 0.18 -8.57
CA LEU A 869 -16.00 -0.03 -9.05
C LEU A 869 -15.78 -1.48 -9.50
N HIS A 870 -16.27 -2.46 -8.75
CA HIS A 870 -16.20 -3.87 -9.15
C HIS A 870 -16.98 -4.13 -10.44
N ALA A 871 -18.17 -3.53 -10.57
CA ALA A 871 -18.95 -3.60 -11.81
C ALA A 871 -18.21 -2.96 -13.00
N LEU A 872 -17.55 -1.83 -12.78
CA LEU A 872 -16.69 -1.18 -13.77
C LEU A 872 -15.50 -2.08 -14.15
N CYS A 873 -14.82 -2.71 -13.19
CA CYS A 873 -13.73 -3.65 -13.49
C CYS A 873 -14.20 -4.80 -14.38
N LYS A 874 -15.39 -5.36 -14.13
CA LYS A 874 -15.99 -6.39 -14.99
C LYS A 874 -16.35 -5.89 -16.39
N LYS A 875 -16.87 -4.67 -16.50
CA LYS A 875 -17.11 -4.02 -17.79
C LYS A 875 -15.80 -3.88 -18.58
N LEU A 876 -14.75 -3.37 -17.94
CA LEU A 876 -13.44 -3.16 -18.56
C LEU A 876 -12.76 -4.48 -18.94
N GLN A 877 -12.91 -5.53 -18.14
CA GLN A 877 -12.43 -6.88 -18.47
C GLN A 877 -13.11 -7.44 -19.73
N GLY A 878 -14.41 -7.16 -19.95
CA GLY A 878 -15.11 -7.52 -21.18
C GLY A 878 -14.73 -6.65 -22.38
N GLN A 879 -14.33 -5.40 -22.14
CA GLN A 879 -13.96 -4.43 -23.17
C GLN A 879 -12.51 -4.60 -23.65
N TYR A 880 -11.58 -4.93 -22.76
CA TYR A 880 -10.15 -5.07 -23.02
C TYR A 880 -9.73 -6.54 -22.96
N GLN A 881 -10.01 -7.28 -24.04
CA GLN A 881 -9.80 -8.74 -24.08
C GLN A 881 -8.33 -9.17 -23.99
N ASP A 882 -7.39 -8.29 -24.32
CA ASP A 882 -5.95 -8.51 -24.23
C ASP A 882 -5.35 -7.99 -22.91
N ALA A 883 -6.17 -7.45 -22.00
CA ALA A 883 -5.75 -6.98 -20.68
C ALA A 883 -6.26 -7.90 -19.56
N ASN A 884 -5.43 -8.05 -18.53
CA ASN A 884 -5.80 -8.68 -17.27
C ASN A 884 -6.21 -7.60 -16.27
N LEU A 885 -7.43 -7.71 -15.72
CA LEU A 885 -7.92 -6.86 -14.65
C LEU A 885 -8.15 -7.71 -13.40
N THR A 886 -7.48 -7.35 -12.31
CA THR A 886 -7.65 -7.94 -10.98
C THR A 886 -8.23 -6.89 -10.04
N TYR A 887 -9.48 -7.08 -9.62
CA TYR A 887 -10.11 -6.29 -8.57
C TYR A 887 -9.76 -6.89 -7.21
N VAL A 888 -9.45 -6.07 -6.20
CA VAL A 888 -9.09 -6.52 -4.85
C VAL A 888 -9.98 -5.86 -3.80
N ASP A 889 -10.65 -6.69 -3.01
CA ASP A 889 -11.56 -6.26 -1.95
C ASP A 889 -10.84 -5.99 -0.63
N ILE A 890 -10.09 -4.88 -0.58
CA ILE A 890 -9.40 -4.45 0.63
C ILE A 890 -10.36 -3.97 1.73
N PHE A 891 -11.59 -3.54 1.36
CA PHE A 891 -12.65 -3.21 2.33
C PHE A 891 -12.91 -4.38 3.27
N THR A 892 -13.17 -5.57 2.71
CA THR A 892 -13.50 -6.74 3.52
C THR A 892 -12.32 -7.17 4.40
N ILE A 893 -11.09 -7.10 3.88
CA ILE A 893 -9.87 -7.38 4.64
C ILE A 893 -9.75 -6.43 5.85
N LYS A 894 -9.78 -5.12 5.59
CA LYS A 894 -9.64 -4.08 6.61
C LYS A 894 -10.78 -4.10 7.63
N PHE A 895 -12.02 -4.30 7.17
CA PHE A 895 -13.18 -4.39 8.05
C PHE A 895 -13.13 -5.65 8.95
N ASN A 896 -12.66 -6.79 8.42
CA ASN A 896 -12.45 -8.01 9.20
C ASN A 896 -11.33 -7.83 10.24
N LEU A 897 -10.23 -7.17 9.86
CA LEU A 897 -9.15 -6.81 10.79
C LEU A 897 -9.70 -6.01 11.98
N ILE A 898 -10.51 -4.98 11.72
CA ILE A 898 -11.14 -4.17 12.78
C ILE A 898 -12.12 -4.98 13.62
N ALA A 899 -12.98 -5.77 12.99
CA ALA A 899 -14.00 -6.56 13.69
C ALA A 899 -13.40 -7.65 14.60
N ASN A 900 -12.25 -8.20 14.22
CA ASN A 900 -11.59 -9.32 14.89
C ASN A 900 -10.16 -8.97 15.37
N TYR A 901 -9.91 -7.69 15.68
CA TYR A 901 -8.59 -7.14 15.97
C TYR A 901 -7.79 -7.94 17.00
N SER A 902 -8.44 -8.34 18.10
CA SER A 902 -7.82 -9.13 19.17
C SER A 902 -7.35 -10.51 18.74
N ARG A 903 -8.00 -11.12 17.75
CA ARG A 903 -7.58 -12.42 17.18
C ARG A 903 -6.25 -12.30 16.42
N TYR A 904 -5.95 -11.11 15.91
CA TYR A 904 -4.76 -10.84 15.12
C TYR A 904 -3.66 -10.14 15.91
N GLY A 905 -3.79 -10.04 17.24
CA GLY A 905 -2.78 -9.47 18.14
C GLY A 905 -2.87 -7.96 18.33
N PHE A 906 -3.88 -7.29 17.78
CA PHE A 906 -4.11 -5.86 18.03
C PHE A 906 -4.96 -5.66 19.29
N GLU A 907 -4.79 -4.54 19.96
CA GLU A 907 -5.57 -4.14 21.13
C GLU A 907 -6.50 -2.95 20.86
N GLN A 908 -6.11 -2.07 19.93
CA GLN A 908 -6.77 -0.79 19.71
C GLN A 908 -7.26 -0.67 18.26
N PRO A 909 -8.54 -1.00 17.99
CA PRO A 909 -9.06 -1.04 16.63
C PRO A 909 -9.45 0.32 16.05
N LEU A 910 -9.84 1.27 16.91
CA LEU A 910 -10.40 2.57 16.51
C LEU A 910 -9.64 3.77 17.09
N MET A 911 -8.59 3.54 17.89
CA MET A 911 -7.70 4.60 18.35
C MET A 911 -6.55 4.78 17.35
N ALA A 912 -6.05 5.99 17.24
CA ALA A 912 -4.82 6.29 16.50
C ALA A 912 -3.61 6.03 17.41
N CYS A 913 -2.57 5.35 16.92
CA CYS A 913 -1.33 5.20 17.66
C CYS A 913 -0.67 6.57 17.92
N CYS A 914 -0.60 7.41 16.89
CA CYS A 914 -0.14 8.79 16.95
C CYS A 914 -1.32 9.75 17.11
N GLY A 915 -1.60 10.16 18.34
CA GLY A 915 -2.81 10.91 18.65
C GLY A 915 -2.77 11.71 19.94
N TYR A 916 -3.86 12.44 20.20
CA TYR A 916 -4.10 13.22 21.41
C TYR A 916 -5.60 13.18 21.79
N GLY A 917 -5.90 13.01 23.08
CA GLY A 917 -7.29 13.01 23.59
C GLY A 917 -7.61 11.87 24.58
N GLY A 918 -6.85 10.78 24.55
CA GLY A 918 -7.05 9.60 25.40
C GLY A 918 -8.16 8.65 24.91
N PRO A 919 -8.42 7.53 25.59
CA PRO A 919 -9.46 6.57 25.20
C PRO A 919 -10.88 7.14 25.38
N PRO A 920 -11.89 6.64 24.64
CA PRO A 920 -11.82 5.54 23.66
C PRO A 920 -11.39 5.99 22.25
N LEU A 921 -11.19 7.29 22.02
CA LEU A 921 -10.74 7.86 20.74
C LEU A 921 -9.78 9.02 21.02
N ASN A 922 -8.58 8.96 20.46
CA ASN A 922 -7.50 9.92 20.69
C ASN A 922 -7.09 10.67 19.42
N TYR A 923 -8.04 11.05 18.58
CA TYR A 923 -7.75 11.87 17.39
C TYR A 923 -8.22 13.32 17.60
N ASP A 924 -7.35 14.28 17.30
CA ASP A 924 -7.68 15.71 17.25
C ASP A 924 -7.07 16.35 16.00
N GLY A 925 -7.92 16.71 15.03
CA GLY A 925 -7.48 17.30 13.76
C GLY A 925 -6.80 18.67 13.90
N ARG A 926 -6.79 19.28 15.08
CA ARG A 926 -6.04 20.53 15.36
C ARG A 926 -4.58 20.27 15.71
N ILE A 927 -4.24 19.04 16.09
CA ILE A 927 -2.91 18.62 16.53
C ILE A 927 -2.47 17.45 15.65
N PRO A 928 -1.88 17.71 14.47
CA PRO A 928 -1.39 16.65 13.59
C PRO A 928 -0.37 15.77 14.31
N CYS A 929 -0.28 14.50 13.88
CA CYS A 929 0.71 13.55 14.40
C CYS A 929 2.13 14.17 14.41
N GLY A 930 2.85 14.00 15.52
CA GLY A 930 4.20 14.54 15.71
C GLY A 930 4.28 16.03 16.00
N GLN A 931 3.20 16.79 15.80
CA GLN A 931 3.19 18.24 16.02
C GLN A 931 2.84 18.61 17.46
N THR A 932 3.43 19.72 17.90
CA THR A 932 3.11 20.39 19.17
C THR A 932 2.29 21.64 18.90
N LYS A 933 1.16 21.80 19.59
CA LYS A 933 0.27 22.96 19.50
C LYS A 933 -0.09 23.45 20.89
N VAL A 934 -0.46 24.73 21.00
CA VAL A 934 -0.98 25.29 22.25
C VAL A 934 -2.50 25.15 22.24
N VAL A 935 -3.04 24.35 23.17
CA VAL A 935 -4.47 24.18 23.39
C VAL A 935 -4.78 24.56 24.83
N ASN A 936 -5.71 25.50 25.05
CA ASN A 936 -6.07 26.01 26.38
C ASN A 936 -4.85 26.47 27.21
N ASN A 937 -3.96 27.28 26.61
CA ASN A 937 -2.70 27.75 27.22
C ASN A 937 -1.71 26.64 27.66
N SER A 938 -1.94 25.39 27.26
CA SER A 938 -1.04 24.27 27.53
C SER A 938 -0.43 23.76 26.23
N SER A 939 0.87 23.51 26.23
CA SER A 939 1.58 22.91 25.09
C SER A 939 1.29 21.41 25.06
N VAL A 940 0.68 20.93 23.96
CA VAL A 940 0.26 19.55 23.77
C VAL A 940 0.85 18.99 22.48
N THR A 941 1.29 17.74 22.52
CA THR A 941 1.89 17.04 21.38
C THR A 941 1.08 15.79 21.08
N ALA A 942 0.70 15.57 19.83
CA ALA A 942 0.18 14.27 19.38
C ALA A 942 1.36 13.32 19.23
N LYS A 943 1.54 12.42 20.19
CA LYS A 943 2.70 11.51 20.26
C LYS A 943 2.32 10.15 19.70
N GLY A 944 3.29 9.49 19.06
CA GLY A 944 3.20 8.07 18.73
C GLY A 944 3.05 7.22 20.00
N CYS A 945 2.35 6.10 19.86
CA CYS A 945 2.23 5.10 20.90
C CYS A 945 3.57 4.36 21.10
N ASN A 946 3.70 3.65 22.22
CA ASN A 946 4.93 2.93 22.55
C ASN A 946 5.11 1.66 21.70
N ASP A 947 4.02 0.95 21.41
CA ASP A 947 4.02 -0.25 20.58
C ASP A 947 3.02 -0.08 19.44
N THR A 948 3.52 0.08 18.21
CA THR A 948 2.66 0.30 17.03
C THR A 948 1.93 -0.98 16.60
N THR A 949 2.33 -2.15 17.09
CA THR A 949 1.69 -3.44 16.78
C THR A 949 0.35 -3.62 17.50
N GLU A 950 0.12 -2.88 18.59
CA GLU A 950 -1.16 -2.89 19.32
C GLU A 950 -2.28 -2.11 18.59
N TYR A 951 -1.95 -1.25 17.63
CA TYR A 951 -2.88 -0.32 17.00
C TYR A 951 -3.08 -0.64 15.51
N ILE A 952 -4.34 -0.61 15.05
CA ILE A 952 -4.64 -0.73 13.62
C ILE A 952 -4.34 0.58 12.88
N ASN A 953 -4.69 1.70 13.49
CA ASN A 953 -4.62 3.02 12.86
C ASN A 953 -3.43 3.83 13.40
N TRP A 954 -2.71 4.49 12.50
CA TRP A 954 -1.54 5.30 12.83
C TRP A 954 -1.91 6.71 13.28
N ASP A 955 -2.51 7.55 12.43
CA ASP A 955 -2.63 9.00 12.66
C ASP A 955 -4.07 9.54 12.61
N GLY A 956 -5.05 8.65 12.65
CA GLY A 956 -6.47 8.91 12.47
C GLY A 956 -7.00 8.62 11.07
N ILE A 957 -6.11 8.41 10.09
CA ILE A 957 -6.46 8.17 8.69
C ILE A 957 -5.76 6.90 8.18
N HIS A 958 -4.45 6.81 8.37
CA HIS A 958 -3.61 5.77 7.80
C HIS A 958 -3.45 4.59 8.75
N TYR A 959 -3.10 3.42 8.20
CA TYR A 959 -2.89 2.22 8.98
C TYR A 959 -1.43 2.14 9.46
N THR A 960 -1.21 1.48 10.60
CA THR A 960 0.15 1.17 11.06
C THR A 960 0.83 0.19 10.11
N GLU A 961 2.16 0.09 10.16
CA GLU A 961 2.93 -0.88 9.40
C GLU A 961 2.44 -2.31 9.66
N ALA A 962 2.22 -2.67 10.92
CA ALA A 962 1.70 -3.99 11.30
C ALA A 962 0.34 -4.27 10.66
N ALA A 963 -0.57 -3.29 10.65
CA ALA A 963 -1.86 -3.43 9.99
C ALA A 963 -1.73 -3.49 8.45
N ASN A 964 -0.82 -2.71 7.85
CA ASN A 964 -0.51 -2.78 6.42
C ASN A 964 0.05 -4.15 6.01
N GLN A 965 0.94 -4.72 6.83
CA GLN A 965 1.49 -6.05 6.64
C GLN A 965 0.39 -7.12 6.65
N TYR A 966 -0.50 -7.06 7.64
CA TYR A 966 -1.66 -7.95 7.70
C TYR A 966 -2.52 -7.83 6.43
N VAL A 967 -2.85 -6.59 6.02
CA VAL A 967 -3.68 -6.37 4.83
C VAL A 967 -3.00 -6.94 3.58
N ALA A 968 -1.71 -6.67 3.37
CA ALA A 968 -0.93 -7.21 2.27
C ALA A 968 -0.91 -8.75 2.28
N SER A 969 -0.72 -9.37 3.46
CA SER A 969 -0.75 -10.84 3.60
C SER A 969 -2.08 -11.44 3.13
N GLN A 970 -3.21 -10.77 3.43
CA GLN A 970 -4.54 -11.23 3.03
C GLN A 970 -4.79 -11.03 1.54
N ILE A 971 -4.33 -9.90 0.97
CA ILE A 971 -4.36 -9.65 -0.48
C ILE A 971 -3.61 -10.77 -1.22
N LEU A 972 -2.41 -11.11 -0.74
CA LEU A 972 -1.56 -12.15 -1.31
C LEU A 972 -2.13 -13.56 -1.20
N THR A 973 -3.22 -13.79 -0.46
CA THR A 973 -3.93 -15.10 -0.51
C THR A 973 -4.68 -15.31 -1.82
N GLY A 974 -4.96 -14.23 -2.58
CA GLY A 974 -5.78 -14.26 -3.79
C GLY A 974 -7.26 -14.56 -3.57
N LYS A 975 -7.71 -14.74 -2.31
CA LYS A 975 -9.11 -15.03 -1.96
C LYS A 975 -10.01 -13.80 -2.03
N TYR A 976 -9.42 -12.62 -1.84
CA TYR A 976 -10.12 -11.33 -1.89
C TYR A 976 -10.02 -10.67 -3.27
N SER A 977 -9.58 -11.42 -4.28
CA SER A 977 -9.38 -10.94 -5.63
C SER A 977 -10.42 -11.50 -6.58
N ASP A 978 -10.77 -10.72 -7.60
CA ASP A 978 -11.61 -11.15 -8.70
C ASP A 978 -10.94 -10.80 -10.04
N PRO A 979 -10.53 -11.80 -10.85
CA PRO A 979 -10.68 -13.24 -10.59
C PRO A 979 -9.84 -13.72 -9.39
N PRO A 980 -10.30 -14.74 -8.65
CA PRO A 980 -9.51 -15.32 -7.57
C PRO A 980 -8.31 -16.06 -8.15
N PHE A 981 -7.19 -16.01 -7.43
CA PHE A 981 -5.96 -16.71 -7.81
C PHE A 981 -5.39 -17.60 -6.70
N ALA A 982 -6.19 -17.87 -5.67
CA ALA A 982 -5.83 -18.75 -4.56
C ALA A 982 -5.41 -20.17 -5.03
N ASP A 983 -6.08 -20.70 -6.05
CA ASP A 983 -5.82 -22.05 -6.59
C ASP A 983 -4.58 -22.11 -7.51
N LYS A 984 -4.04 -20.96 -7.89
CA LYS A 984 -2.88 -20.83 -8.79
C LYS A 984 -1.57 -20.61 -8.05
N MET A 985 -1.62 -20.51 -6.72
CA MET A 985 -0.43 -20.47 -5.89
C MET A 985 -0.13 -21.87 -5.36
N PRO A 986 0.98 -22.50 -5.76
CA PRO A 986 1.48 -23.63 -4.99
C PRO A 986 1.71 -23.13 -3.57
N PHE A 987 1.26 -23.92 -2.58
CA PHE A 987 1.45 -23.61 -1.18
C PHE A 987 2.88 -23.11 -0.93
N ILE A 988 2.98 -22.03 -0.15
CA ILE A 988 4.20 -21.33 0.30
C ILE A 988 4.62 -20.17 -0.65
N LEU A 989 3.87 -19.07 -0.63
CA LEU A 989 4.56 -17.78 -0.55
C LEU A 989 5.32 -17.81 0.78
N LYS A 990 6.66 -17.92 0.73
CA LYS A 990 7.49 -17.56 1.88
C LYS A 990 7.32 -16.05 2.05
N LEU A 991 6.25 -15.66 2.75
CA LEU A 991 6.07 -14.28 3.16
C LEU A 991 7.28 -13.95 4.03
N LYS A 992 8.21 -13.15 3.49
CA LYS A 992 9.39 -12.64 4.19
C LYS A 992 8.92 -11.61 5.23
N PHE A 993 8.16 -12.04 6.22
CA PHE A 993 7.64 -11.20 7.29
C PHE A 993 8.56 -11.23 8.49
#